data_AF-A0A8D3A2T6-F1
#
_entry.id   AF-A0A8D3A2T6-F1
#
_cell.length_a   1.000
_cell.length_b   1.000
_cell.length_c   1.000
_cell.angle_alpha   90.00
_cell.angle_beta   90.00
_cell.angle_gamma   90.00
#
_symmetry.space_group_name_H-M   'P 1'
#
loop_
_entity.id
_entity.type
_entity.pdbx_description
1 polymer ?
#
loop_
_entity_poly.entity_id
_entity_poly.type
_entity_poly.pdbx_seq_one_letter_code
_entity_poly.pdbx_strand_id
1 'polypeptide(L)'
;MAAHRRPQLLLLLLPILCVCGVGSVLGLKAAGGPAEPPDPPAIRAADPPVKGAPAAAAAAAAAGASQPRRASGWRLSEEEACREDLTRLCPKHTWTNNLAVLECLQDRREVNVFASLRQLLWNYKLNLTTDPKFESVATEVCKSTIAEIKECNEEERGRGYLVSCLVDHRGNISEYQCNQYITKMTSIVFSDYRLICGFMDKCKDDINGLRCGSINVGHKDVHSQGEVISCLEKGLVREAEQQQDQVHPIKEECQKAILRVAELSSDDFHLDRHLYFSCREDRERFCQNTQAGEGKVYKCLFNHKFEEAMSEKCRDALTTRQKLISQDYRVSYSLAKACKLDLRKQRCSLDANLPRAREARLSYLLLCLEAAVHRGRTVSGECQGEMLDYRRMLMEDFSLSPEIVLHCRTEIEAHCSGLHRKGRTLHCLMRIGRGDRSTAVDSVCQSALQTLIQSADPGADYRIDRALNEACESVIQTACKHIRTGDPMILSCLMEHLYTEKMVEDCEHRLLELQYFISRDWKLDPILYKKCQGDAARLCHTHGWNETSELMPPGAVFSCLYRHAYRTEEQGRRLSRDCKVEVQRILHQRALDVKLDPELQKRCMTDLGKWCSEKTDTGQELECLQDHLEDLVSVCREVVGNLTELESEDIQIDALLIRACEPVIQVHCHDVADNQIDTGDLMECLVQNKHQKEMNDKCSVGVTHFQLVQMKDFRFSYKFKMSCKEDVLHLCPNIKKKVDVVICLSITVRNDTLQDAREQRVSLKCRKQLRVEELEMSEDIRLEPDLYEPCRSDISRLCPNVNFGNAQMIECLKEQKKLLSQRCHQRIFRLQEGEMNDPELDYQLMRVCKQMIKRFCTEADARNVLQCLKQNKNSELMDPKCKQMITKRQITQNTDYRLNPVLRKACRADIPKFCQTILNKAGEDSELEGQVIGCLKLKYADQRLSPDCEDQIRVILQESALDYRLDPQLQIHCSEEISRLCVEEAAAQEQTGQVEECLKVNLLKIKQDACKKNFNKYHIML
;
A
#
# COMPACT_ATOMS: atom_id res chain seq x y z
N MET A 1 -35.45 -25.19 27.29
CA MET A 1 -36.34 -26.28 26.84
C MET A 1 -35.59 -27.11 25.77
N ALA A 2 -36.19 -28.18 25.25
CA ALA A 2 -35.68 -29.19 24.29
C ALA A 2 -34.76 -28.67 23.14
N ALA A 3 -33.86 -29.45 22.51
CA ALA A 3 -33.47 -30.87 22.65
C ALA A 3 -32.10 -31.18 21.98
N HIS A 4 -31.56 -32.40 22.18
CA HIS A 4 -30.37 -32.94 21.48
C HIS A 4 -30.66 -33.49 20.07
N ARG A 5 -29.63 -33.52 19.19
CA ARG A 5 -29.21 -34.73 18.45
C ARG A 5 -27.84 -34.63 17.74
N ARG A 6 -27.08 -35.74 17.76
CA ARG A 6 -26.06 -36.16 16.78
C ARG A 6 -26.73 -37.18 15.81
N PRO A 7 -26.22 -37.45 14.58
CA PRO A 7 -25.27 -38.57 14.39
C PRO A 7 -24.20 -38.33 13.27
N GLN A 8 -23.72 -39.41 12.63
CA GLN A 8 -22.38 -39.60 12.04
C GLN A 8 -22.34 -39.66 10.49
N LEU A 9 -21.09 -39.55 9.97
CA LEU A 9 -20.51 -40.18 8.75
C LEU A 9 -21.17 -40.00 7.37
N LEU A 10 -20.34 -39.61 6.39
CA LEU A 10 -20.01 -40.48 5.24
C LEU A 10 -18.71 -40.04 4.53
N LEU A 11 -18.05 -40.98 3.86
CA LEU A 11 -16.77 -40.85 3.13
C LEU A 11 -17.00 -41.35 1.70
N LEU A 12 -16.55 -40.63 0.66
CA LEU A 12 -16.55 -41.08 -0.73
C LEU A 12 -15.36 -40.46 -1.51
N LEU A 13 -14.94 -41.12 -2.59
CA LEU A 13 -13.70 -40.84 -3.34
C LEU A 13 -13.94 -40.87 -4.87
N LEU A 14 -13.43 -39.84 -5.58
CA LEU A 14 -13.07 -39.85 -7.01
C LEU A 14 -14.24 -40.10 -8.02
N PRO A 15 -14.04 -40.12 -9.36
CA PRO A 15 -12.88 -39.72 -10.20
C PRO A 15 -13.18 -38.77 -11.41
N ILE A 16 -12.09 -38.19 -11.97
CA ILE A 16 -11.75 -37.99 -13.42
C ILE A 16 -12.81 -37.44 -14.42
N LEU A 17 -12.49 -36.34 -15.15
CA LEU A 17 -12.38 -36.31 -16.63
C LEU A 17 -11.90 -34.97 -17.22
N CYS A 18 -11.15 -35.03 -18.33
CA CYS A 18 -10.78 -33.92 -19.21
C CYS A 18 -11.57 -34.00 -20.54
N VAL A 19 -11.83 -32.86 -21.20
CA VAL A 19 -12.28 -32.79 -22.61
C VAL A 19 -11.61 -31.60 -23.31
N CYS A 20 -11.30 -31.73 -24.61
CA CYS A 20 -10.57 -30.74 -25.41
C CYS A 20 -11.38 -30.24 -26.64
N GLY A 21 -11.00 -29.08 -27.18
CA GLY A 21 -11.22 -28.64 -28.58
C GLY A 21 -10.02 -27.76 -29.00
N VAL A 22 -9.35 -27.86 -30.15
CA VAL A 22 -9.76 -28.14 -31.56
C VAL A 22 -10.64 -27.01 -32.10
N GLY A 23 -10.30 -26.24 -33.15
CA GLY A 23 -9.13 -26.19 -34.07
C GLY A 23 -9.29 -24.98 -35.06
N SER A 24 -8.60 -24.79 -36.20
CA SER A 24 -7.55 -25.57 -36.90
C SER A 24 -6.83 -24.72 -37.99
N VAL A 25 -5.49 -24.73 -38.00
CA VAL A 25 -4.55 -24.84 -39.16
C VAL A 25 -4.89 -24.23 -40.55
N LEU A 26 -4.02 -23.34 -41.04
CA LEU A 26 -3.66 -23.06 -42.46
C LEU A 26 -2.40 -22.14 -42.49
N GLY A 27 -1.36 -22.28 -43.34
CA GLY A 27 -0.93 -23.39 -44.20
C GLY A 27 -0.18 -22.94 -45.48
N LEU A 28 1.15 -23.18 -45.61
CA LEU A 28 1.91 -23.02 -46.87
C LEU A 28 3.23 -23.85 -46.94
N LYS A 29 3.62 -24.27 -48.15
CA LYS A 29 4.80 -25.09 -48.58
C LYS A 29 5.26 -24.60 -49.97
N ALA A 30 6.36 -24.99 -50.64
CA ALA A 30 7.42 -26.02 -50.46
C ALA A 30 8.80 -25.37 -50.80
N ALA A 31 9.96 -26.01 -51.13
CA ALA A 31 10.44 -27.38 -51.39
C ALA A 31 11.96 -27.45 -51.01
N GLY A 32 12.80 -28.47 -51.27
CA GLY A 32 12.71 -29.75 -52.01
C GLY A 32 14.04 -30.54 -51.96
N GLY A 33 14.20 -31.59 -52.79
CA GLY A 33 15.44 -32.37 -53.02
C GLY A 33 15.43 -33.00 -54.43
N PRO A 34 16.22 -34.05 -54.79
CA PRO A 34 17.19 -34.87 -54.01
C PRO A 34 18.54 -35.21 -54.74
N ALA A 35 19.47 -35.99 -54.12
CA ALA A 35 20.40 -37.00 -54.75
C ALA A 35 21.43 -37.62 -53.75
N GLU A 36 21.96 -38.82 -54.04
CA GLU A 36 22.90 -39.69 -53.24
C GLU A 36 23.53 -40.79 -54.16
N PRO A 37 24.45 -41.73 -53.74
CA PRO A 37 25.39 -41.83 -52.60
C PRO A 37 26.88 -41.85 -53.13
N PRO A 38 27.79 -42.88 -53.14
CA PRO A 38 27.92 -44.26 -52.58
C PRO A 38 29.24 -44.56 -51.77
N ASP A 39 29.52 -45.84 -51.43
CA ASP A 39 30.67 -46.33 -50.60
C ASP A 39 31.86 -47.04 -51.41
N PRO A 40 32.59 -48.11 -50.96
CA PRO A 40 34.01 -48.00 -50.56
C PRO A 40 35.02 -49.11 -51.08
N PRO A 41 36.32 -49.02 -50.72
CA PRO A 41 37.12 -50.19 -50.23
C PRO A 41 38.08 -49.83 -49.05
N ALA A 42 38.64 -50.69 -48.16
CA ALA A 42 39.13 -52.09 -48.17
C ALA A 42 40.58 -52.25 -48.73
N ILE A 43 41.53 -53.12 -48.27
CA ILE A 43 41.53 -54.37 -47.43
C ILE A 43 42.77 -54.39 -46.45
N ARG A 44 42.80 -55.35 -45.49
CA ARG A 44 43.85 -55.72 -44.47
C ARG A 44 45.23 -56.18 -45.02
N ALA A 45 46.28 -56.23 -44.16
CA ALA A 45 47.31 -57.31 -44.14
C ALA A 45 48.22 -57.43 -42.87
N ALA A 46 48.27 -58.64 -42.27
CA ALA A 46 49.38 -59.42 -41.64
C ALA A 46 50.33 -58.93 -40.49
N ASP A 47 50.57 -59.87 -39.55
CA ASP A 47 51.57 -59.97 -38.45
C ASP A 47 52.90 -60.71 -38.88
N PRO A 48 53.77 -61.24 -37.96
CA PRO A 48 54.67 -60.67 -36.92
C PRO A 48 56.17 -61.06 -37.19
N PRO A 49 57.17 -61.03 -36.24
CA PRO A 49 57.37 -62.13 -35.25
C PRO A 49 58.17 -61.86 -33.93
N VAL A 50 57.58 -62.24 -32.78
CA VAL A 50 58.06 -63.23 -31.75
C VAL A 50 59.56 -63.38 -31.33
N LYS A 51 59.76 -63.50 -29.98
CA LYS A 51 60.94 -63.97 -29.15
C LYS A 51 62.09 -62.94 -28.88
N GLY A 52 62.78 -62.98 -27.72
CA GLY A 52 62.73 -63.93 -26.58
C GLY A 52 63.43 -63.44 -25.28
N ALA A 53 63.58 -64.32 -24.28
CA ALA A 53 64.16 -64.07 -22.93
C ALA A 53 65.43 -64.98 -22.71
N PRO A 54 66.01 -65.26 -21.50
CA PRO A 54 65.73 -64.82 -20.11
C PRO A 54 67.00 -64.58 -19.22
N ALA A 55 66.84 -64.68 -17.89
CA ALA A 55 67.80 -65.18 -16.86
C ALA A 55 68.87 -64.26 -16.19
N ALA A 56 68.55 -63.88 -14.95
CA ALA A 56 69.25 -64.16 -13.67
C ALA A 56 70.78 -64.38 -13.54
N ALA A 57 71.26 -63.95 -12.36
CA ALA A 57 72.36 -64.48 -11.53
C ALA A 57 73.84 -64.10 -11.83
N ALA A 58 74.38 -63.23 -10.96
CA ALA A 58 75.76 -63.28 -10.46
C ALA A 58 75.78 -62.75 -9.02
N ALA A 59 76.62 -63.29 -8.13
CA ALA A 59 76.63 -62.94 -6.70
C ALA A 59 78.05 -62.96 -6.11
N ALA A 60 78.30 -62.04 -5.16
CA ALA A 60 79.52 -61.89 -4.35
C ALA A 60 80.81 -61.57 -5.16
N ALA A 61 81.87 -60.98 -4.60
CA ALA A 61 82.17 -60.68 -3.19
C ALA A 61 83.09 -59.45 -3.04
N ALA A 62 82.93 -58.70 -1.94
CA ALA A 62 84.00 -57.99 -1.20
C ALA A 62 83.45 -57.55 0.17
N ALA A 63 84.26 -57.57 1.22
CA ALA A 63 83.85 -57.19 2.58
C ALA A 63 84.67 -56.00 3.10
N GLY A 64 84.08 -55.14 3.95
CA GLY A 64 84.83 -54.04 4.58
C GLY A 64 84.02 -53.08 5.45
N ALA A 65 84.18 -53.22 6.77
CA ALA A 65 84.08 -52.18 7.82
C ALA A 65 82.76 -51.40 8.11
N SER A 66 82.39 -51.45 9.41
CA SER A 66 81.76 -50.39 10.24
C SER A 66 80.49 -49.64 9.81
N GLN A 67 79.46 -49.72 10.65
CA GLN A 67 78.36 -48.71 10.71
C GLN A 67 78.88 -47.34 11.22
N PRO A 68 78.13 -46.26 10.99
CA PRO A 68 77.20 -45.83 12.06
C PRO A 68 75.77 -45.53 11.59
N ARG A 69 74.82 -45.57 12.53
CA ARG A 69 73.41 -45.17 12.30
C ARG A 69 73.28 -43.70 11.91
N ARG A 70 72.57 -43.40 10.82
CA ARG A 70 71.70 -42.21 10.67
C ARG A 70 70.65 -42.45 9.59
N ALA A 71 69.38 -42.52 9.99
CA ALA A 71 68.27 -42.39 9.05
C ALA A 71 68.05 -40.89 8.79
N SER A 72 68.57 -40.38 7.67
CA SER A 72 68.31 -39.01 7.22
C SER A 72 66.88 -38.92 6.66
N GLY A 73 65.93 -38.49 7.50
CA GLY A 73 64.59 -38.17 7.05
C GLY A 73 64.63 -37.01 6.05
N TRP A 74 64.15 -37.25 4.84
CA TRP A 74 64.15 -36.33 3.70
C TRP A 74 63.61 -34.93 4.05
N ARG A 75 64.34 -33.88 3.65
CA ARG A 75 64.00 -32.49 4.01
C ARG A 75 63.76 -31.58 2.82
N LEU A 76 62.65 -30.85 2.87
CA LEU A 76 62.36 -29.75 1.94
C LEU A 76 63.47 -28.67 1.95
N SER A 77 64.14 -28.43 3.08
CA SER A 77 65.25 -27.47 3.16
C SER A 77 66.55 -27.92 2.47
N GLU A 78 66.65 -29.21 2.13
CA GLU A 78 67.85 -29.83 1.52
C GLU A 78 67.65 -30.11 0.02
N GLU A 79 66.41 -30.03 -0.47
CA GLU A 79 66.04 -30.13 -1.88
C GLU A 79 66.47 -28.92 -2.71
N GLU A 80 67.09 -29.17 -3.86
CA GLU A 80 67.67 -28.12 -4.70
C GLU A 80 66.59 -27.20 -5.29
N ALA A 81 65.43 -27.76 -5.63
CA ALA A 81 64.26 -26.98 -6.06
C ALA A 81 63.76 -25.99 -4.98
N CYS A 82 63.99 -26.27 -3.70
CA CYS A 82 63.50 -25.43 -2.59
C CYS A 82 64.45 -24.31 -2.20
N ARG A 83 65.75 -24.51 -2.43
CA ARG A 83 66.84 -23.82 -1.71
C ARG A 83 66.88 -22.31 -1.93
N GLU A 84 66.66 -21.84 -3.16
CA GLU A 84 66.68 -20.40 -3.48
C GLU A 84 65.46 -19.67 -2.90
N ASP A 85 64.27 -20.23 -3.11
CA ASP A 85 63.01 -19.66 -2.63
C ASP A 85 62.94 -19.64 -1.10
N LEU A 86 63.37 -20.71 -0.43
CA LEU A 86 63.47 -20.72 1.03
C LEU A 86 64.46 -19.68 1.55
N THR A 87 65.60 -19.48 0.88
CA THR A 87 66.58 -18.45 1.28
C THR A 87 66.02 -17.01 1.12
N ARG A 88 65.11 -16.80 0.17
CA ARG A 88 64.52 -15.50 -0.16
C ARG A 88 63.22 -15.19 0.58
N LEU A 89 62.43 -16.21 0.94
CA LEU A 89 61.09 -16.06 1.54
C LEU A 89 61.03 -16.41 3.03
N CYS A 90 61.97 -17.24 3.53
CA CYS A 90 61.87 -17.89 4.85
C CYS A 90 63.15 -17.76 5.69
N PRO A 91 63.08 -17.23 6.93
CA PRO A 91 64.25 -17.12 7.80
C PRO A 91 64.75 -18.51 8.22
N LYS A 92 66.07 -18.71 8.22
CA LYS A 92 66.75 -20.02 8.36
C LYS A 92 66.34 -20.87 9.58
N HIS A 93 65.71 -20.30 10.61
CA HIS A 93 65.21 -21.07 11.75
C HIS A 93 63.97 -21.93 11.42
N THR A 94 63.22 -21.64 10.36
CA THR A 94 62.08 -22.47 9.93
C THR A 94 62.52 -23.76 9.22
N TRP A 95 63.79 -23.87 8.83
CA TRP A 95 64.36 -25.03 8.11
C TRP A 95 64.61 -26.25 9.02
N THR A 96 64.10 -26.26 10.26
CA THR A 96 64.31 -27.35 11.22
C THR A 96 63.57 -28.64 10.87
N ASN A 97 62.42 -28.53 10.20
CA ASN A 97 61.59 -29.64 9.74
C ASN A 97 60.65 -29.22 8.61
N ASN A 98 60.13 -30.18 7.84
CA ASN A 98 59.30 -29.91 6.66
C ASN A 98 57.97 -29.20 6.96
N LEU A 99 57.43 -29.37 8.17
CA LEU A 99 56.18 -28.73 8.59
C LEU A 99 56.40 -27.22 8.79
N ALA A 100 57.47 -26.83 9.52
CA ALA A 100 57.85 -25.42 9.68
C ALA A 100 58.27 -24.74 8.37
N VAL A 101 58.79 -25.52 7.41
CA VAL A 101 59.05 -25.06 6.04
C VAL A 101 57.74 -24.78 5.28
N LEU A 102 56.73 -25.66 5.40
CA LEU A 102 55.40 -25.45 4.82
C LEU A 102 54.69 -24.25 5.46
N GLU A 103 54.65 -24.19 6.80
CA GLU A 103 54.07 -23.08 7.59
C GLU A 103 54.61 -21.73 7.10
N CYS A 104 55.93 -21.61 6.95
CA CYS A 104 56.56 -20.37 6.47
C CYS A 104 56.25 -20.00 5.00
N LEU A 105 56.01 -21.00 4.13
CA LEU A 105 55.68 -20.76 2.72
C LEU A 105 54.20 -20.46 2.49
N GLN A 106 53.30 -20.87 3.40
CA GLN A 106 51.85 -20.67 3.25
C GLN A 106 51.48 -19.19 3.11
N ASP A 107 52.00 -18.27 3.92
CA ASP A 107 51.59 -16.86 3.89
C ASP A 107 52.07 -16.05 2.67
N ARG A 108 52.91 -16.66 1.82
CA ARG A 108 53.47 -16.03 0.62
C ARG A 108 52.56 -16.28 -0.60
N ARG A 109 52.52 -15.33 -1.55
CA ARG A 109 51.95 -15.59 -2.88
C ARG A 109 52.89 -16.53 -3.63
N GLU A 110 52.42 -17.72 -3.98
CA GLU A 110 53.17 -18.71 -4.77
C GLU A 110 53.56 -18.20 -6.18
N VAL A 111 53.02 -17.06 -6.65
CA VAL A 111 53.52 -16.37 -7.86
C VAL A 111 55.00 -16.01 -7.71
N ASN A 112 55.44 -15.69 -6.49
CA ASN A 112 56.83 -15.35 -6.19
C ASN A 112 57.77 -16.57 -6.21
N VAL A 113 57.26 -17.79 -6.35
CA VAL A 113 57.96 -19.07 -6.15
C VAL A 113 58.29 -19.71 -7.52
N PHE A 114 59.35 -20.49 -7.64
CA PHE A 114 59.68 -21.21 -8.87
C PHE A 114 58.71 -22.38 -9.15
N ALA A 115 58.54 -22.72 -10.43
CA ALA A 115 57.58 -23.75 -10.86
C ALA A 115 57.94 -25.17 -10.37
N SER A 116 59.25 -25.47 -10.28
CA SER A 116 59.79 -26.70 -9.70
C SER A 116 59.39 -26.86 -8.24
N LEU A 117 59.56 -25.81 -7.42
CA LEU A 117 59.17 -25.82 -6.02
C LEU A 117 57.65 -25.98 -5.85
N ARG A 118 56.83 -25.25 -6.63
CA ARG A 118 55.36 -25.39 -6.57
C ARG A 118 54.91 -26.85 -6.79
N GLN A 119 55.48 -27.55 -7.77
CA GLN A 119 55.14 -28.96 -8.02
C GLN A 119 55.58 -29.88 -6.88
N LEU A 120 56.78 -29.64 -6.32
CA LEU A 120 57.32 -30.43 -5.20
C LEU A 120 56.50 -30.25 -3.92
N LEU A 121 56.13 -29.01 -3.58
CA LEU A 121 55.24 -28.69 -2.46
C LEU A 121 53.86 -29.31 -2.64
N TRP A 122 53.31 -29.26 -3.87
CA TRP A 122 52.00 -29.84 -4.15
C TRP A 122 51.99 -31.37 -3.98
N ASN A 123 52.98 -32.06 -4.58
CA ASN A 123 53.16 -33.51 -4.39
C ASN A 123 53.31 -33.86 -2.90
N TYR A 124 54.08 -33.06 -2.14
CA TYR A 124 54.31 -33.30 -0.72
C TYR A 124 53.07 -33.04 0.15
N LYS A 125 52.28 -31.98 -0.12
CA LYS A 125 50.99 -31.71 0.53
C LYS A 125 49.98 -32.83 0.27
N LEU A 126 49.88 -33.31 -0.96
CA LEU A 126 48.98 -34.42 -1.31
C LEU A 126 49.36 -35.70 -0.55
N ASN A 127 50.65 -36.05 -0.54
CA ASN A 127 51.16 -37.21 0.21
C ASN A 127 51.02 -37.04 1.74
N LEU A 128 51.14 -35.83 2.28
CA LEU A 128 50.91 -35.53 3.70
C LEU A 128 49.51 -35.91 4.18
N THR A 129 48.54 -35.91 3.27
CA THR A 129 47.13 -36.25 3.55
C THR A 129 46.69 -37.61 3.02
N THR A 130 47.54 -38.35 2.29
CA THR A 130 47.19 -39.68 1.74
C THR A 130 48.19 -40.79 2.07
N ASP A 131 49.40 -40.49 2.55
CA ASP A 131 50.35 -41.51 3.05
C ASP A 131 49.87 -42.04 4.42
N PRO A 132 49.61 -43.35 4.56
CA PRO A 132 49.16 -43.97 5.81
C PRO A 132 50.06 -43.70 7.02
N LYS A 133 51.31 -43.25 6.84
CA LYS A 133 52.21 -42.86 7.94
C LYS A 133 51.71 -41.62 8.70
N PHE A 134 51.12 -40.63 8.04
CA PHE A 134 50.58 -39.47 8.75
C PHE A 134 49.25 -39.83 9.44
N GLU A 135 48.48 -40.72 8.84
CA GLU A 135 47.28 -41.29 9.45
C GLU A 135 47.60 -42.18 10.67
N SER A 136 48.74 -42.90 10.67
CA SER A 136 49.21 -43.65 11.83
C SER A 136 49.67 -42.74 12.96
N VAL A 137 50.34 -41.61 12.65
CA VAL A 137 50.68 -40.59 13.66
C VAL A 137 49.41 -39.99 14.27
N ALA A 138 48.37 -39.71 13.48
CA ALA A 138 47.06 -39.30 14.00
C ALA A 138 46.45 -40.39 14.91
N THR A 139 46.53 -41.66 14.51
CA THR A 139 46.04 -42.81 15.29
C THR A 139 46.78 -42.97 16.63
N GLU A 140 48.07 -42.64 16.70
CA GLU A 140 48.87 -42.67 17.93
C GLU A 140 48.62 -41.45 18.83
N VAL A 141 48.62 -40.24 18.27
CA VAL A 141 48.56 -38.96 19.01
C VAL A 141 47.14 -38.55 19.41
N CYS A 142 46.12 -39.01 18.69
CA CYS A 142 44.70 -38.73 18.96
C CYS A 142 43.92 -39.97 19.45
N LYS A 143 44.61 -40.99 19.95
CA LYS A 143 44.04 -42.31 20.26
C LYS A 143 42.82 -42.26 21.20
N SER A 144 42.80 -41.35 22.17
CA SER A 144 41.66 -41.17 23.08
C SER A 144 40.46 -40.56 22.34
N THR A 145 40.72 -39.45 21.65
CA THR A 145 39.76 -38.62 20.91
C THR A 145 39.08 -39.39 19.78
N ILE A 146 39.81 -40.26 19.07
CA ILE A 146 39.24 -41.12 18.02
C ILE A 146 38.20 -42.08 18.63
N ALA A 147 38.47 -42.67 19.80
CA ALA A 147 37.52 -43.59 20.45
C ALA A 147 36.24 -42.89 20.98
N GLU A 148 36.30 -41.59 21.24
CA GLU A 148 35.15 -40.77 21.65
C GLU A 148 34.29 -40.32 20.45
N ILE A 149 34.92 -40.04 19.29
CA ILE A 149 34.24 -39.55 18.08
C ILE A 149 33.99 -40.73 17.13
N LYS A 150 32.81 -41.36 17.27
CA LYS A 150 32.39 -42.51 16.46
C LYS A 150 32.59 -42.33 14.96
N GLU A 151 32.16 -41.19 14.43
CA GLU A 151 32.25 -40.85 13.00
C GLU A 151 33.69 -41.00 12.49
N CYS A 152 34.67 -40.46 13.20
CA CYS A 152 36.09 -40.57 12.81
C CYS A 152 36.70 -41.95 13.09
N ASN A 153 36.10 -42.76 13.97
CA ASN A 153 36.56 -44.14 14.21
C ASN A 153 36.03 -45.13 13.15
N GLU A 154 34.95 -44.78 12.45
CA GLU A 154 34.32 -45.57 11.40
C GLU A 154 34.88 -45.27 9.99
N GLU A 155 35.73 -44.24 9.86
CA GLU A 155 36.39 -43.83 8.60
C GLU A 155 37.33 -44.89 7.99
N GLU A 156 37.37 -44.95 6.65
CA GLU A 156 38.24 -45.87 5.91
C GLU A 156 39.72 -45.50 6.02
N ARG A 157 40.50 -46.36 6.68
CA ARG A 157 41.93 -46.11 6.94
C ARG A 157 42.81 -46.26 5.69
N GLY A 158 43.80 -45.38 5.59
CA GLY A 158 44.72 -45.28 4.46
C GLY A 158 44.19 -44.43 3.30
N ARG A 159 43.07 -43.72 3.48
CA ARG A 159 42.53 -42.73 2.54
C ARG A 159 42.71 -41.28 3.00
N GLY A 160 43.21 -41.04 4.22
CA GLY A 160 43.41 -39.69 4.77
C GLY A 160 42.20 -39.10 5.51
N TYR A 161 41.01 -39.68 5.35
CA TYR A 161 39.77 -39.14 5.89
C TYR A 161 39.79 -39.01 7.43
N LEU A 162 40.50 -39.88 8.16
CA LEU A 162 40.68 -39.77 9.61
C LEU A 162 41.23 -38.41 10.06
N VAL A 163 42.25 -37.88 9.37
CA VAL A 163 42.86 -36.59 9.74
C VAL A 163 41.89 -35.45 9.41
N SER A 164 41.18 -35.56 8.29
CA SER A 164 40.16 -34.59 7.87
C SER A 164 39.00 -34.56 8.87
N CYS A 165 38.48 -35.72 9.29
CA CYS A 165 37.42 -35.86 10.29
C CYS A 165 37.84 -35.35 11.69
N LEU A 166 39.10 -35.52 12.09
CA LEU A 166 39.62 -34.95 13.33
C LEU A 166 39.78 -33.42 13.24
N VAL A 167 40.11 -32.86 12.08
CA VAL A 167 40.08 -31.41 11.83
C VAL A 167 38.63 -30.88 11.89
N ASP A 168 37.68 -31.57 11.25
CA ASP A 168 36.23 -31.32 11.38
C ASP A 168 35.77 -31.27 12.86
N HIS A 169 36.33 -32.15 13.69
CA HIS A 169 35.99 -32.25 15.12
C HIS A 169 36.92 -31.49 16.07
N ARG A 170 37.82 -30.63 15.58
CA ARG A 170 38.82 -29.88 16.37
C ARG A 170 38.26 -29.22 17.63
N GLY A 171 37.03 -28.69 17.57
CA GLY A 171 36.34 -28.04 18.69
C GLY A 171 35.87 -28.97 19.84
N ASN A 172 35.98 -30.29 19.67
CA ASN A 172 35.70 -31.30 20.70
C ASN A 172 36.99 -31.91 21.30
N ILE A 173 38.16 -31.62 20.74
CA ILE A 173 39.44 -32.26 21.11
C ILE A 173 40.01 -31.61 22.38
N SER A 174 39.84 -32.30 23.51
CA SER A 174 40.37 -31.89 24.83
C SER A 174 41.83 -32.29 25.06
N GLU A 175 42.31 -33.34 24.40
CA GLU A 175 43.69 -33.84 24.54
C GLU A 175 44.70 -32.87 23.93
N TYR A 176 45.56 -32.26 24.76
CA TYR A 176 46.51 -31.21 24.34
C TYR A 176 47.44 -31.62 23.19
N GLN A 177 47.97 -32.86 23.21
CA GLN A 177 48.88 -33.33 22.16
C GLN A 177 48.15 -33.52 20.83
N CYS A 178 46.96 -34.14 20.86
CA CYS A 178 46.08 -34.23 19.70
C CYS A 178 45.66 -32.84 19.19
N ASN A 179 45.27 -31.91 20.07
CA ASN A 179 44.85 -30.57 19.68
C ASN A 179 45.99 -29.76 19.04
N GLN A 180 47.22 -29.88 19.54
CA GLN A 180 48.41 -29.29 18.88
C GLN A 180 48.68 -29.92 17.50
N TYR A 181 48.61 -31.25 17.38
CA TYR A 181 48.79 -31.95 16.11
C TYR A 181 47.73 -31.53 15.09
N ILE A 182 46.45 -31.59 15.47
CA ILE A 182 45.32 -31.23 14.63
C ILE A 182 45.33 -29.74 14.27
N THR A 183 45.67 -28.83 15.18
CA THR A 183 45.80 -27.39 14.84
C THR A 183 46.88 -27.12 13.79
N LYS A 184 47.98 -27.90 13.75
CA LYS A 184 48.97 -27.81 12.67
C LYS A 184 48.47 -28.43 11.37
N MET A 185 47.83 -29.59 11.43
CA MET A 185 47.21 -30.22 10.26
C MET A 185 46.07 -29.35 9.68
N THR A 186 45.32 -28.61 10.49
CA THR A 186 44.30 -27.64 10.08
C THR A 186 44.85 -26.64 9.07
N SER A 187 45.98 -25.98 9.37
CA SER A 187 46.60 -25.03 8.43
C SER A 187 46.95 -25.69 7.08
N ILE A 188 47.44 -26.92 7.11
CA ILE A 188 47.84 -27.66 5.90
C ILE A 188 46.62 -28.09 5.08
N VAL A 189 45.60 -28.66 5.73
CA VAL A 189 44.35 -29.13 5.10
C VAL A 189 43.57 -27.97 4.47
N PHE A 190 43.37 -26.84 5.18
CA PHE A 190 42.68 -25.68 4.59
C PHE A 190 43.49 -24.94 3.51
N SER A 191 44.77 -25.32 3.30
CA SER A 191 45.55 -24.79 2.17
C SER A 191 45.27 -25.47 0.83
N ASP A 192 44.46 -26.54 0.78
CA ASP A 192 43.93 -27.16 -0.45
C ASP A 192 42.58 -27.86 -0.15
N TYR A 193 41.48 -27.28 -0.62
CA TYR A 193 40.11 -27.73 -0.28
C TYR A 193 39.77 -29.17 -0.68
N ARG A 194 40.57 -29.77 -1.58
CA ARG A 194 40.43 -31.18 -1.99
C ARG A 194 40.80 -32.16 -0.88
N LEU A 195 41.41 -31.67 0.20
CA LEU A 195 41.84 -32.43 1.38
C LEU A 195 40.76 -32.44 2.50
N ILE A 196 39.61 -31.80 2.25
CA ILE A 196 38.46 -31.70 3.15
C ILE A 196 37.47 -32.82 2.83
N CYS A 197 37.01 -33.56 3.85
CA CYS A 197 36.41 -34.89 3.69
C CYS A 197 35.19 -34.92 2.74
N GLY A 198 35.39 -35.55 1.57
CA GLY A 198 34.39 -35.70 0.52
C GLY A 198 33.88 -34.39 -0.10
N PHE A 199 34.56 -33.24 0.09
CA PHE A 199 34.10 -31.97 -0.50
C PHE A 199 34.05 -32.05 -2.02
N MET A 200 35.11 -32.59 -2.64
CA MET A 200 35.16 -32.78 -4.10
C MET A 200 34.02 -33.66 -4.59
N ASP A 201 33.74 -34.78 -3.91
CA ASP A 201 32.72 -35.73 -4.35
C ASP A 201 31.30 -35.13 -4.27
N LYS A 202 31.05 -34.28 -3.25
CA LYS A 202 29.77 -33.56 -3.06
C LYS A 202 29.59 -32.39 -4.06
N CYS A 203 30.66 -31.65 -4.36
CA CYS A 203 30.60 -30.41 -5.16
C CYS A 203 31.05 -30.51 -6.63
N LYS A 204 31.57 -31.65 -7.09
CA LYS A 204 32.16 -31.81 -8.43
C LYS A 204 31.26 -31.32 -9.56
N ASP A 205 29.98 -31.67 -9.53
CA ASP A 205 29.05 -31.32 -10.60
C ASP A 205 28.75 -29.81 -10.61
N ASP A 206 28.64 -29.20 -9.43
CA ASP A 206 28.30 -27.79 -9.27
C ASP A 206 29.50 -26.88 -9.60
N ILE A 207 30.73 -27.32 -9.30
CA ILE A 207 31.98 -26.68 -9.78
C ILE A 207 32.01 -26.61 -11.30
N ASN A 208 31.59 -27.70 -11.98
CA ASN A 208 31.55 -27.75 -13.44
C ASN A 208 30.37 -26.93 -14.02
N GLY A 209 29.18 -27.03 -13.41
CA GLY A 209 27.98 -26.30 -13.84
C GLY A 209 28.12 -24.78 -13.74
N LEU A 210 28.60 -24.29 -12.59
CA LEU A 210 28.91 -22.88 -12.35
C LEU A 210 30.22 -22.42 -13.01
N ARG A 211 30.98 -23.35 -13.62
CA ARG A 211 32.28 -23.10 -14.27
C ARG A 211 33.33 -22.45 -13.36
N CYS A 212 33.30 -22.78 -12.07
CA CYS A 212 34.19 -22.20 -11.06
C CYS A 212 35.68 -22.56 -11.23
N GLY A 213 36.00 -23.54 -12.08
CA GLY A 213 37.35 -23.86 -12.49
C GLY A 213 37.36 -25.00 -13.52
N SER A 214 38.46 -25.18 -14.24
CA SER A 214 38.62 -26.33 -15.14
C SER A 214 39.24 -27.51 -14.38
N ILE A 215 38.47 -28.59 -14.15
CA ILE A 215 38.97 -29.81 -13.49
C ILE A 215 39.78 -30.67 -14.50
N ASN A 216 40.78 -30.08 -15.13
CA ASN A 216 41.77 -30.77 -15.95
C ASN A 216 43.00 -31.10 -15.10
N VAL A 217 43.39 -32.38 -15.04
CA VAL A 217 44.42 -32.91 -14.13
C VAL A 217 45.85 -32.65 -14.67
N GLY A 218 46.09 -31.45 -15.21
CA GLY A 218 47.35 -31.07 -15.84
C GLY A 218 47.50 -29.56 -15.99
N HIS A 219 48.40 -28.97 -15.20
CA HIS A 219 48.91 -27.59 -15.29
C HIS A 219 47.90 -26.46 -15.57
N LYS A 220 47.41 -25.82 -14.49
CA LYS A 220 47.87 -24.45 -14.11
C LYS A 220 47.33 -24.00 -12.74
N ASP A 221 48.08 -23.07 -12.14
CA ASP A 221 47.79 -22.22 -10.98
C ASP A 221 47.01 -22.77 -9.78
N VAL A 222 47.75 -23.04 -8.70
CA VAL A 222 47.26 -23.36 -7.34
C VAL A 222 46.36 -22.26 -6.76
N HIS A 223 46.50 -21.00 -7.21
CA HIS A 223 45.65 -19.88 -6.78
C HIS A 223 44.16 -20.08 -7.10
N SER A 224 43.85 -20.89 -8.13
CA SER A 224 42.47 -21.27 -8.48
C SER A 224 41.69 -21.95 -7.33
N GLN A 225 42.36 -22.48 -6.31
CA GLN A 225 41.71 -23.27 -5.26
C GLN A 225 40.82 -22.44 -4.33
N GLY A 226 41.32 -21.30 -3.85
CA GLY A 226 40.51 -20.35 -3.08
C GLY A 226 39.47 -19.64 -3.96
N GLU A 227 39.76 -19.50 -5.26
CA GLU A 227 38.84 -18.93 -6.25
C GLU A 227 37.67 -19.87 -6.55
N VAL A 228 37.87 -21.20 -6.55
CA VAL A 228 36.78 -22.19 -6.64
C VAL A 228 35.84 -22.09 -5.44
N ILE A 229 36.35 -22.05 -4.20
CA ILE A 229 35.50 -21.86 -3.01
C ILE A 229 34.74 -20.53 -3.12
N SER A 230 35.46 -19.42 -3.36
CA SER A 230 34.88 -18.08 -3.52
C SER A 230 33.80 -18.02 -4.61
N CYS A 231 33.95 -18.79 -5.69
CA CYS A 231 32.96 -18.91 -6.75
C CYS A 231 31.73 -19.73 -6.32
N LEU A 232 31.91 -20.86 -5.63
CA LEU A 232 30.83 -21.65 -5.06
C LEU A 232 30.04 -20.87 -3.98
N GLU A 233 30.73 -20.17 -3.09
CA GLU A 233 30.14 -19.26 -2.11
C GLU A 233 29.32 -18.15 -2.77
N LYS A 234 29.85 -17.53 -3.83
CA LYS A 234 29.11 -16.52 -4.63
C LYS A 234 27.94 -17.13 -5.41
N GLY A 235 28.03 -18.40 -5.81
CA GLY A 235 26.92 -19.17 -6.37
C GLY A 235 25.79 -19.35 -5.35
N LEU A 236 26.12 -19.85 -4.16
CA LEU A 236 25.20 -20.08 -3.04
C LEU A 236 24.53 -18.78 -2.55
N VAL A 237 25.27 -17.67 -2.57
CA VAL A 237 24.71 -16.33 -2.32
C VAL A 237 23.74 -15.90 -3.42
N ARG A 238 24.10 -16.06 -4.71
CA ARG A 238 23.25 -15.67 -5.84
C ARG A 238 21.97 -16.49 -5.95
N GLU A 239 22.03 -17.79 -5.62
CA GLU A 239 20.86 -18.68 -5.55
C GLU A 239 19.81 -18.16 -4.56
N ALA A 240 20.25 -17.56 -3.44
CA ALA A 240 19.35 -16.94 -2.47
C ALA A 240 18.81 -15.56 -2.90
N GLU A 241 19.44 -14.89 -3.88
CA GLU A 241 19.13 -13.51 -4.31
C GLU A 241 18.36 -13.43 -5.64
N GLN A 242 18.07 -14.56 -6.30
CA GLN A 242 17.47 -14.59 -7.65
C GLN A 242 16.46 -15.75 -7.83
N GLN A 243 15.28 -15.45 -8.37
CA GLN A 243 14.20 -16.42 -8.67
C GLN A 243 14.15 -16.86 -10.15
N GLN A 244 15.28 -16.90 -10.87
CA GLN A 244 15.29 -17.13 -12.33
C GLN A 244 15.82 -18.51 -12.74
N ASP A 245 15.11 -19.16 -13.68
CA ASP A 245 15.37 -20.48 -14.30
C ASP A 245 16.74 -20.62 -15.03
N GLN A 246 17.66 -19.66 -14.90
CA GLN A 246 18.93 -19.62 -15.64
C GLN A 246 20.17 -19.81 -14.75
N VAL A 247 20.01 -19.93 -13.43
CA VAL A 247 21.12 -20.24 -12.51
C VAL A 247 21.19 -21.76 -12.31
N HIS A 248 22.39 -22.35 -12.38
CA HIS A 248 22.62 -23.74 -11.98
C HIS A 248 22.43 -23.85 -10.45
N PRO A 249 21.41 -24.56 -9.93
CA PRO A 249 21.19 -24.67 -8.49
C PRO A 249 22.23 -25.60 -7.86
N ILE A 250 22.80 -25.19 -6.73
CA ILE A 250 23.81 -25.98 -6.03
C ILE A 250 23.11 -27.12 -5.28
N LYS A 251 23.62 -28.35 -5.40
CA LYS A 251 23.04 -29.52 -4.72
C LYS A 251 23.12 -29.34 -3.21
N GLU A 252 22.07 -29.71 -2.48
CA GLU A 252 22.02 -29.62 -1.00
C GLU A 252 23.29 -30.17 -0.30
N GLU A 253 23.90 -31.24 -0.83
CA GLU A 253 25.13 -31.83 -0.29
C GLU A 253 26.36 -30.93 -0.49
N CYS A 254 26.44 -30.23 -1.63
CA CYS A 254 27.46 -29.21 -1.87
C CYS A 254 27.17 -27.93 -1.08
N GLN A 255 25.91 -27.47 -0.98
CA GLN A 255 25.55 -26.33 -0.12
C GLN A 255 26.01 -26.54 1.33
N LYS A 256 25.74 -27.73 1.88
CA LYS A 256 26.22 -28.14 3.22
C LYS A 256 27.75 -28.20 3.29
N ALA A 257 28.43 -28.67 2.24
CA ALA A 257 29.89 -28.71 2.19
C ALA A 257 30.52 -27.30 2.15
N ILE A 258 29.94 -26.37 1.38
CA ILE A 258 30.38 -24.96 1.31
C ILE A 258 30.24 -24.29 2.69
N LEU A 259 29.05 -24.35 3.30
CA LEU A 259 28.80 -23.78 4.63
C LEU A 259 29.69 -24.42 5.70
N ARG A 260 30.02 -25.71 5.57
CA ARG A 260 30.95 -26.40 6.48
C ARG A 260 32.41 -25.95 6.32
N VAL A 261 32.90 -25.72 5.10
CA VAL A 261 34.23 -25.12 4.87
C VAL A 261 34.27 -23.70 5.42
N ALA A 262 33.18 -22.95 5.30
CA ALA A 262 33.05 -21.63 5.89
C ALA A 262 33.04 -21.70 7.44
N GLU A 263 32.27 -22.59 8.07
CA GLU A 263 32.31 -22.84 9.53
C GLU A 263 33.74 -23.13 10.03
N LEU A 264 34.47 -24.05 9.38
CA LEU A 264 35.79 -24.47 9.85
C LEU A 264 36.89 -23.42 9.67
N SER A 265 36.79 -22.57 8.64
CA SER A 265 37.69 -21.44 8.41
C SER A 265 37.40 -20.22 9.30
N SER A 266 36.30 -20.21 10.05
CA SER A 266 35.84 -19.03 10.79
C SER A 266 36.66 -18.62 12.02
N ASP A 267 37.49 -19.53 12.55
CA ASP A 267 38.37 -19.29 13.72
C ASP A 267 39.47 -18.28 13.39
N ASP A 268 40.20 -18.48 12.27
CA ASP A 268 41.32 -17.63 11.87
C ASP A 268 41.25 -17.31 10.37
N PHE A 269 41.28 -16.01 10.04
CA PHE A 269 41.19 -15.51 8.67
C PHE A 269 42.33 -15.97 7.75
N HIS A 270 43.45 -16.48 8.28
CA HIS A 270 44.51 -17.12 7.49
C HIS A 270 44.03 -18.42 6.81
N LEU A 271 43.04 -19.11 7.39
CA LEU A 271 42.47 -20.36 6.85
C LEU A 271 41.56 -20.09 5.64
N ASP A 272 40.92 -18.92 5.59
CA ASP A 272 40.15 -18.44 4.45
C ASP A 272 41.11 -17.83 3.41
N ARG A 273 41.68 -18.72 2.59
CA ARG A 273 42.76 -18.39 1.66
C ARG A 273 42.43 -17.27 0.67
N HIS A 274 41.17 -17.16 0.27
CA HIS A 274 40.68 -16.11 -0.63
C HIS A 274 40.54 -14.78 0.12
N LEU A 275 39.87 -14.76 1.28
CA LEU A 275 39.68 -13.54 2.06
C LEU A 275 41.01 -13.01 2.60
N TYR A 276 41.93 -13.87 3.05
CA TYR A 276 43.30 -13.50 3.42
C TYR A 276 44.00 -12.71 2.31
N PHE A 277 44.05 -13.24 1.08
CA PHE A 277 44.73 -12.53 -0.03
C PHE A 277 44.00 -11.27 -0.50
N SER A 278 42.69 -11.18 -0.26
CA SER A 278 41.87 -9.99 -0.56
C SER A 278 42.00 -8.90 0.50
N CYS A 279 42.18 -9.26 1.78
CA CYS A 279 42.12 -8.35 2.94
C CYS A 279 43.44 -8.12 3.68
N ARG A 280 44.54 -8.84 3.38
CA ARG A 280 45.82 -8.72 4.13
C ARG A 280 46.34 -7.28 4.28
N GLU A 281 46.21 -6.46 3.24
CA GLU A 281 46.72 -5.08 3.22
C GLU A 281 45.80 -4.15 4.03
N ASP A 282 44.48 -4.38 3.98
CA ASP A 282 43.51 -3.74 4.87
C ASP A 282 43.67 -4.20 6.33
N ARG A 283 44.03 -5.47 6.58
CA ARG A 283 44.33 -6.01 7.92
C ARG A 283 45.52 -5.30 8.56
N GLU A 284 46.60 -5.07 7.82
CA GLU A 284 47.72 -4.25 8.34
C GLU A 284 47.33 -2.79 8.53
N ARG A 285 46.39 -2.24 7.74
CA ARG A 285 45.97 -0.85 7.82
C ARG A 285 45.03 -0.55 9.00
N PHE A 286 44.07 -1.42 9.26
CA PHE A 286 43.01 -1.21 10.27
C PHE A 286 43.17 -2.09 11.52
N CYS A 287 43.72 -3.29 11.37
CA CYS A 287 43.64 -4.36 12.36
C CYS A 287 45.03 -4.88 12.78
N GLN A 288 46.08 -4.05 12.65
CA GLN A 288 47.48 -4.44 12.89
C GLN A 288 47.72 -5.09 14.25
N ASN A 289 47.12 -4.52 15.30
CA ASN A 289 47.22 -4.98 16.69
C ASN A 289 46.23 -6.10 17.04
N THR A 290 45.30 -6.44 16.14
CA THR A 290 44.29 -7.47 16.36
C THR A 290 44.92 -8.85 16.17
N GLN A 291 44.95 -9.64 17.26
CA GLN A 291 45.41 -11.02 17.24
C GLN A 291 44.53 -11.90 16.35
N ALA A 292 45.17 -12.85 15.67
CA ALA A 292 44.51 -13.90 14.89
C ALA A 292 43.85 -14.95 15.80
N GLY A 293 42.91 -15.74 15.24
CA GLY A 293 42.07 -16.68 15.99
C GLY A 293 40.80 -16.06 16.61
N GLU A 294 39.91 -16.93 17.04
CA GLU A 294 38.61 -16.63 17.66
C GLU A 294 37.69 -15.69 16.87
N GLY A 295 37.85 -15.59 15.55
CA GLY A 295 37.10 -14.68 14.68
C GLY A 295 37.46 -13.19 14.82
N LYS A 296 38.45 -12.84 15.65
CA LYS A 296 38.76 -11.45 16.04
C LYS A 296 39.12 -10.55 14.86
N VAL A 297 39.87 -11.07 13.88
CA VAL A 297 40.25 -10.30 12.69
C VAL A 297 39.06 -10.05 11.77
N TYR A 298 38.15 -11.03 11.59
CA TYR A 298 36.90 -10.82 10.87
C TYR A 298 36.06 -9.71 11.53
N LYS A 299 35.87 -9.77 12.85
CA LYS A 299 35.12 -8.76 13.61
C LYS A 299 35.70 -7.35 13.46
N CYS A 300 37.03 -7.22 13.47
CA CYS A 300 37.72 -5.96 13.21
C CYS A 300 37.51 -5.46 11.77
N LEU A 301 37.67 -6.34 10.77
CA LEU A 301 37.50 -5.99 9.35
C LEU A 301 36.04 -5.62 9.00
N PHE A 302 35.05 -6.27 9.59
CA PHE A 302 33.63 -5.92 9.41
C PHE A 302 33.35 -4.48 9.89
N ASN A 303 33.86 -4.09 11.07
CA ASN A 303 33.67 -2.74 11.60
C ASN A 303 34.26 -1.63 10.70
N HIS A 304 35.29 -1.95 9.90
CA HIS A 304 35.94 -1.02 8.97
C HIS A 304 35.51 -1.21 7.49
N LYS A 305 34.58 -2.12 7.20
CA LYS A 305 34.14 -2.50 5.83
C LYS A 305 33.76 -1.30 4.95
N PHE A 306 33.11 -0.30 5.54
CA PHE A 306 32.56 0.87 4.84
C PHE A 306 33.48 2.11 4.85
N GLU A 307 34.66 2.03 5.47
CA GLU A 307 35.66 3.09 5.38
C GLU A 307 36.14 3.26 3.93
N GLU A 308 36.38 4.51 3.51
CA GLU A 308 36.85 4.79 2.13
C GLU A 308 38.24 4.21 1.86
N ALA A 309 39.03 4.05 2.93
CA ALA A 309 40.35 3.46 2.94
C ALA A 309 40.37 1.92 2.75
N MET A 310 39.22 1.24 2.79
CA MET A 310 39.06 -0.21 2.62
C MET A 310 39.02 -0.59 1.14
N SER A 311 39.84 -1.56 0.73
CA SER A 311 39.89 -2.05 -0.66
C SER A 311 38.58 -2.72 -1.09
N GLU A 312 38.19 -2.53 -2.35
CA GLU A 312 36.97 -3.15 -2.91
C GLU A 312 37.04 -4.68 -2.86
N LYS A 313 38.20 -5.27 -3.13
CA LYS A 313 38.40 -6.73 -3.07
C LYS A 313 38.19 -7.28 -1.67
N CYS A 314 38.67 -6.58 -0.63
CA CYS A 314 38.36 -6.95 0.74
C CYS A 314 36.88 -6.73 1.06
N ARG A 315 36.30 -5.59 0.69
CA ARG A 315 34.87 -5.28 0.91
C ARG A 315 33.96 -6.34 0.29
N ASP A 316 34.24 -6.82 -0.91
CA ASP A 316 33.51 -7.88 -1.61
C ASP A 316 33.65 -9.23 -0.88
N ALA A 317 34.87 -9.61 -0.48
CA ALA A 317 35.12 -10.85 0.25
C ALA A 317 34.41 -10.85 1.62
N LEU A 318 34.49 -9.74 2.37
CA LEU A 318 33.76 -9.55 3.63
C LEU A 318 32.24 -9.60 3.41
N THR A 319 31.74 -9.05 2.30
CA THR A 319 30.32 -9.10 1.94
C THR A 319 29.85 -10.52 1.66
N THR A 320 30.56 -11.29 0.83
CA THR A 320 30.28 -12.72 0.62
C THR A 320 30.27 -13.45 1.95
N ARG A 321 31.29 -13.22 2.81
CA ARG A 321 31.41 -13.84 4.12
C ARG A 321 30.23 -13.53 5.06
N GLN A 322 29.77 -12.27 5.11
CA GLN A 322 28.62 -11.88 5.92
C GLN A 322 27.30 -12.50 5.43
N LYS A 323 27.11 -12.65 4.11
CA LYS A 323 25.92 -13.32 3.54
C LYS A 323 25.90 -14.82 3.84
N LEU A 324 27.05 -15.49 3.88
CA LEU A 324 27.13 -16.87 4.38
C LEU A 324 26.75 -16.97 5.87
N ILE A 325 27.12 -15.97 6.69
CA ILE A 325 26.74 -15.92 8.11
C ILE A 325 25.24 -15.67 8.30
N SER A 326 24.57 -14.91 7.41
CA SER A 326 23.11 -14.76 7.50
C SER A 326 22.35 -16.05 7.13
N GLN A 327 22.90 -16.85 6.20
CA GLN A 327 22.40 -18.19 5.87
C GLN A 327 22.65 -19.24 6.97
N ASP A 328 23.86 -19.34 7.53
CA ASP A 328 24.18 -20.18 8.69
C ASP A 328 25.05 -19.42 9.72
N TYR A 329 24.51 -19.21 10.93
CA TYR A 329 25.19 -18.46 11.99
C TYR A 329 26.54 -19.08 12.40
N ARG A 330 26.76 -20.38 12.15
CA ARG A 330 27.99 -21.13 12.50
C ARG A 330 29.20 -20.70 11.68
N VAL A 331 28.99 -20.03 10.55
CA VAL A 331 30.06 -19.42 9.74
C VAL A 331 30.76 -18.27 10.50
N SER A 332 30.22 -17.83 11.64
CA SER A 332 30.87 -16.99 12.64
C SER A 332 31.29 -17.80 13.88
N TYR A 333 32.62 -17.96 14.07
CA TYR A 333 33.18 -18.61 15.25
C TYR A 333 32.78 -17.91 16.55
N SER A 334 32.85 -16.58 16.59
CA SER A 334 32.65 -15.81 17.82
C SER A 334 31.20 -15.90 18.31
N LEU A 335 30.22 -15.70 17.43
CA LEU A 335 28.80 -15.87 17.71
C LEU A 335 28.46 -17.31 18.10
N ALA A 336 28.93 -18.29 17.31
CA ALA A 336 28.66 -19.71 17.56
C ALA A 336 29.27 -20.21 18.88
N LYS A 337 30.44 -19.69 19.27
CA LYS A 337 31.10 -19.96 20.56
C LYS A 337 30.34 -19.33 21.72
N ALA A 338 30.08 -18.03 21.66
CA ALA A 338 29.43 -17.28 22.74
C ALA A 338 28.01 -17.81 23.03
N CYS A 339 27.20 -18.00 22.00
CA CYS A 339 25.82 -18.44 22.16
C CYS A 339 25.65 -19.97 22.35
N LYS A 340 26.72 -20.78 22.27
CA LYS A 340 26.66 -22.27 22.33
C LYS A 340 25.90 -22.83 23.53
N LEU A 341 26.05 -22.18 24.70
CA LEU A 341 25.41 -22.60 25.94
C LEU A 341 23.96 -22.09 26.04
N ASP A 342 23.70 -20.85 25.64
CA ASP A 342 22.37 -20.26 25.70
C ASP A 342 21.40 -20.90 24.70
N LEU A 343 21.83 -21.18 23.47
CA LEU A 343 21.03 -21.91 22.47
C LEU A 343 20.53 -23.26 23.02
N ARG A 344 21.42 -24.02 23.69
CA ARG A 344 21.09 -25.29 24.34
C ARG A 344 20.15 -25.10 25.54
N LYS A 345 20.42 -24.10 26.38
CA LYS A 345 19.63 -23.78 27.58
C LYS A 345 18.21 -23.31 27.26
N GLN A 346 18.05 -22.53 26.20
CA GLN A 346 16.76 -21.98 25.76
C GLN A 346 15.96 -22.91 24.85
N ARG A 347 16.60 -23.97 24.32
CA ARG A 347 16.07 -24.88 23.30
C ARG A 347 15.78 -24.19 21.96
N CYS A 348 16.69 -23.33 21.50
CA CYS A 348 16.64 -22.74 20.15
C CYS A 348 17.12 -23.74 19.06
N SER A 349 16.72 -25.01 19.17
CA SER A 349 17.07 -26.09 18.26
C SER A 349 16.18 -27.32 18.52
N LEU A 350 15.73 -27.97 17.45
CA LEU A 350 14.97 -29.22 17.42
C LEU A 350 13.56 -29.18 18.04
N ASP A 351 12.61 -28.72 17.24
CA ASP A 351 11.26 -29.31 17.18
C ASP A 351 11.11 -29.98 15.81
N ALA A 352 10.65 -31.23 15.75
CA ALA A 352 10.91 -32.15 14.63
C ALA A 352 10.14 -31.88 13.32
N ASN A 353 9.56 -30.68 13.17
CA ASN A 353 8.58 -30.33 12.12
C ASN A 353 9.05 -29.25 11.13
N LEU A 354 10.30 -28.77 11.23
CA LEU A 354 10.85 -27.72 10.36
C LEU A 354 12.00 -28.25 9.48
N PRO A 355 12.14 -27.78 8.21
CA PRO A 355 13.29 -28.12 7.39
C PRO A 355 14.60 -27.61 8.01
N ARG A 356 15.60 -28.48 8.07
CA ARG A 356 16.93 -28.27 8.69
C ARG A 356 17.67 -27.01 8.20
N ALA A 357 17.35 -26.53 7.00
CA ALA A 357 17.87 -25.29 6.40
C ALA A 357 17.24 -23.98 6.92
N ARG A 358 16.14 -24.04 7.71
CA ARG A 358 15.60 -22.87 8.45
C ARG A 358 16.20 -22.75 9.86
N GLU A 359 16.64 -23.85 10.47
CA GLU A 359 17.10 -23.90 11.87
C GLU A 359 18.45 -23.20 12.12
N ALA A 360 19.28 -23.04 11.08
CA ALA A 360 20.63 -22.48 11.19
C ALA A 360 20.73 -20.98 10.83
N ARG A 361 19.65 -20.36 10.33
CA ARG A 361 19.65 -18.96 9.88
C ARG A 361 19.92 -17.99 11.04
N LEU A 362 20.70 -16.95 10.77
CA LEU A 362 21.02 -15.90 11.76
C LEU A 362 19.77 -15.23 12.33
N SER A 363 18.78 -14.91 11.47
CA SER A 363 17.52 -14.30 11.89
C SER A 363 16.73 -15.19 12.86
N TYR A 364 16.71 -16.51 12.66
CA TYR A 364 16.08 -17.46 13.59
C TYR A 364 16.80 -17.49 14.95
N LEU A 365 18.14 -17.49 14.98
CA LEU A 365 18.93 -17.40 16.21
C LEU A 365 18.61 -16.12 16.99
N LEU A 366 18.61 -14.96 16.31
CA LEU A 366 18.35 -13.66 16.93
C LEU A 366 16.94 -13.62 17.53
N LEU A 367 15.92 -13.97 16.74
CA LEU A 367 14.52 -13.96 17.18
C LEU A 367 14.25 -14.98 18.32
N CYS A 368 14.90 -16.15 18.32
CA CYS A 368 14.70 -17.14 19.38
C CYS A 368 15.33 -16.72 20.71
N LEU A 369 16.54 -16.15 20.69
CA LEU A 369 17.22 -15.68 21.89
C LEU A 369 16.55 -14.40 22.44
N GLU A 370 16.07 -13.50 21.59
CA GLU A 370 15.30 -12.33 22.03
C GLU A 370 13.95 -12.73 22.65
N ALA A 371 13.25 -13.70 22.04
CA ALA A 371 12.03 -14.26 22.64
C ALA A 371 12.31 -14.88 24.03
N ALA A 372 13.52 -15.38 24.30
CA ALA A 372 13.92 -15.83 25.63
C ALA A 372 14.18 -14.66 26.61
N VAL A 373 14.82 -13.58 26.15
CA VAL A 373 15.06 -12.35 26.93
C VAL A 373 13.73 -11.67 27.30
N HIS A 374 12.81 -11.47 26.35
CA HIS A 374 11.47 -10.94 26.63
C HIS A 374 10.65 -11.83 27.59
N ARG A 375 10.85 -13.16 27.54
CA ARG A 375 10.30 -14.13 28.51
C ARG A 375 11.00 -14.09 29.89
N GLY A 376 11.86 -13.11 30.15
CA GLY A 376 12.55 -12.90 31.42
C GLY A 376 13.67 -13.90 31.70
N ARG A 377 14.16 -14.61 30.68
CA ARG A 377 15.21 -15.63 30.84
C ARG A 377 16.59 -15.03 30.56
N THR A 378 17.58 -15.50 31.31
CA THR A 378 18.98 -15.09 31.14
C THR A 378 19.57 -15.61 29.83
N VAL A 379 20.18 -14.72 29.04
CA VAL A 379 21.21 -15.02 28.02
C VAL A 379 22.53 -14.43 28.52
N SER A 380 23.67 -15.00 28.15
CA SER A 380 24.99 -14.49 28.55
C SER A 380 25.32 -13.14 27.89
N GLY A 381 26.05 -12.28 28.61
CA GLY A 381 26.48 -10.98 28.09
C GLY A 381 27.42 -11.08 26.88
N GLU A 382 28.20 -12.17 26.78
CA GLU A 382 29.03 -12.47 25.60
C GLU A 382 28.15 -12.76 24.38
N CYS A 383 27.14 -13.64 24.51
CA CYS A 383 26.20 -13.92 23.42
C CYS A 383 25.39 -12.67 23.04
N GLN A 384 24.90 -11.89 24.02
CA GLN A 384 24.20 -10.62 23.75
C GLN A 384 25.09 -9.60 23.04
N GLY A 385 26.39 -9.52 23.37
CA GLY A 385 27.34 -8.67 22.66
C GLY A 385 27.49 -9.05 21.18
N GLU A 386 27.69 -10.34 20.89
CA GLU A 386 27.73 -10.83 19.51
C GLU A 386 26.39 -10.60 18.77
N MET A 387 25.25 -10.85 19.42
CA MET A 387 23.93 -10.56 18.84
C MET A 387 23.78 -9.09 18.43
N LEU A 388 24.20 -8.14 19.28
CA LEU A 388 24.14 -6.70 18.99
C LEU A 388 25.03 -6.30 17.80
N ASP A 389 26.22 -6.88 17.68
CA ASP A 389 27.10 -6.58 16.55
C ASP A 389 26.54 -7.14 15.23
N TYR A 390 25.96 -8.36 15.23
CA TYR A 390 25.29 -8.90 14.03
C TYR A 390 24.00 -8.15 13.67
N ARG A 391 23.24 -7.68 14.67
CA ARG A 391 22.10 -6.77 14.46
C ARG A 391 22.54 -5.46 13.79
N ARG A 392 23.65 -4.85 14.23
CA ARG A 392 24.21 -3.66 13.57
C ARG A 392 24.63 -3.94 12.13
N MET A 393 25.25 -5.09 11.84
CA MET A 393 25.60 -5.45 10.45
C MET A 393 24.36 -5.53 9.54
N LEU A 394 23.26 -6.10 10.03
CA LEU A 394 21.98 -6.17 9.29
C LEU A 394 21.37 -4.79 9.01
N MET A 395 21.54 -3.82 9.91
CA MET A 395 21.09 -2.43 9.71
C MET A 395 22.09 -1.55 8.94
N GLU A 396 23.38 -1.87 8.94
CA GLU A 396 24.38 -1.15 8.12
C GLU A 396 24.33 -1.57 6.64
N ASP A 397 23.97 -2.81 6.33
CA ASP A 397 24.06 -3.41 4.99
C ASP A 397 22.81 -4.22 4.62
N PHE A 398 21.93 -3.61 3.82
CA PHE A 398 20.70 -4.23 3.31
C PHE A 398 20.95 -5.53 2.52
N SER A 399 22.14 -5.71 1.94
CA SER A 399 22.43 -6.86 1.09
C SER A 399 22.59 -8.17 1.87
N LEU A 400 22.66 -8.10 3.20
CA LEU A 400 22.73 -9.27 4.08
C LEU A 400 21.38 -9.98 4.29
N SER A 401 20.28 -9.33 3.88
CA SER A 401 18.93 -9.91 3.82
C SER A 401 18.55 -10.19 2.35
N PRO A 402 18.58 -11.46 1.90
CA PRO A 402 18.15 -11.83 0.55
C PRO A 402 16.71 -11.42 0.25
N GLU A 403 15.84 -11.40 1.28
CA GLU A 403 14.45 -10.98 1.18
C GLU A 403 14.33 -9.51 0.72
N ILE A 404 15.21 -8.60 1.17
CA ILE A 404 15.26 -7.20 0.68
C ILE A 404 15.79 -7.13 -0.76
N VAL A 405 16.85 -7.88 -1.06
CA VAL A 405 17.51 -7.90 -2.40
C VAL A 405 16.61 -8.50 -3.49
N LEU A 406 15.70 -9.39 -3.10
CA LEU A 406 14.63 -9.92 -3.94
C LEU A 406 13.46 -8.94 -4.08
N HIS A 407 12.83 -8.57 -2.96
CA HIS A 407 11.50 -7.95 -2.99
C HIS A 407 11.49 -6.43 -3.12
N CYS A 408 12.56 -5.73 -2.72
CA CYS A 408 12.67 -4.26 -2.80
C CYS A 408 13.50 -3.77 -4.00
N ARG A 409 13.84 -4.65 -4.95
CA ARG A 409 14.80 -4.34 -6.03
C ARG A 409 14.40 -3.14 -6.87
N THR A 410 13.12 -3.09 -7.26
CA THR A 410 12.50 -2.01 -8.03
C THR A 410 12.63 -0.66 -7.33
N GLU A 411 12.37 -0.61 -6.03
CA GLU A 411 12.44 0.58 -5.20
C GLU A 411 13.89 1.01 -4.97
N ILE A 412 14.80 0.06 -4.74
CA ILE A 412 16.23 0.33 -4.58
C ILE A 412 16.82 0.95 -5.85
N GLU A 413 16.54 0.37 -7.02
CA GLU A 413 17.08 0.85 -8.31
C GLU A 413 16.50 2.21 -8.70
N ALA A 414 15.17 2.38 -8.59
CA ALA A 414 14.47 3.60 -9.02
C ALA A 414 14.59 4.79 -8.06
N HIS A 415 14.69 4.56 -6.74
CA HIS A 415 14.57 5.63 -5.74
C HIS A 415 15.74 5.74 -4.74
N CYS A 416 16.52 4.67 -4.51
CA CYS A 416 17.56 4.61 -3.48
C CYS A 416 18.97 4.30 -4.00
N SER A 417 19.19 4.41 -5.31
CA SER A 417 20.46 4.14 -5.97
C SER A 417 21.57 5.07 -5.48
N GLY A 418 22.76 4.52 -5.24
CA GLY A 418 23.92 5.23 -4.67
C GLY A 418 23.98 5.28 -3.13
N LEU A 419 22.91 5.00 -2.40
CA LEU A 419 22.85 5.14 -0.93
C LEU A 419 23.42 3.94 -0.13
N HIS A 420 24.27 3.11 -0.73
CA HIS A 420 24.60 1.74 -0.30
C HIS A 420 25.44 1.57 1.00
N ARG A 421 25.62 2.59 1.85
CA ARG A 421 26.52 2.51 3.03
C ARG A 421 25.84 2.99 4.31
N LYS A 422 26.23 2.40 5.45
CA LYS A 422 25.76 2.74 6.81
C LYS A 422 24.23 2.82 6.93
N GLY A 423 23.50 1.85 6.38
CA GLY A 423 22.04 1.77 6.49
C GLY A 423 21.23 2.79 5.69
N ARG A 424 21.87 3.71 4.93
CA ARG A 424 21.17 4.78 4.20
C ARG A 424 20.17 4.25 3.14
N THR A 425 20.44 3.10 2.51
CA THR A 425 19.44 2.43 1.64
C THR A 425 18.23 1.92 2.43
N LEU A 426 18.40 1.35 3.62
CA LEU A 426 17.26 0.90 4.44
C LEU A 426 16.38 2.08 4.87
N HIS A 427 16.99 3.16 5.36
CA HIS A 427 16.28 4.40 5.66
C HIS A 427 15.55 5.01 4.46
N CYS A 428 16.16 4.94 3.27
CA CYS A 428 15.49 5.36 2.04
C CYS A 428 14.25 4.50 1.74
N LEU A 429 14.33 3.17 1.91
CA LEU A 429 13.17 2.28 1.79
C LEU A 429 12.11 2.56 2.88
N MET A 430 12.52 2.81 4.13
CA MET A 430 11.61 3.20 5.22
C MET A 430 10.86 4.51 4.90
N ARG A 431 11.53 5.50 4.30
CA ARG A 431 10.92 6.77 3.88
C ARG A 431 9.86 6.59 2.80
N ILE A 432 10.15 5.80 1.76
CA ILE A 432 9.16 5.52 0.70
C ILE A 432 8.02 4.68 1.29
N GLY A 433 8.35 3.73 2.17
CA GLY A 433 7.40 2.90 2.92
C GLY A 433 6.53 3.66 3.92
N ARG A 434 6.86 4.92 4.23
CA ARG A 434 6.00 5.83 5.02
C ARG A 434 4.93 6.53 4.19
N GLY A 435 5.15 6.75 2.89
CA GLY A 435 4.22 7.51 2.03
C GLY A 435 4.65 8.95 1.72
N ASP A 436 5.88 9.37 2.07
CA ASP A 436 6.47 10.69 1.76
C ASP A 436 6.47 11.08 0.26
N ARG A 437 6.15 10.14 -0.63
CA ARG A 437 6.08 10.32 -2.08
C ARG A 437 4.87 9.57 -2.63
N SER A 438 4.34 10.07 -3.75
CA SER A 438 3.20 9.50 -4.49
C SER A 438 3.49 8.15 -5.19
N THR A 439 4.55 7.44 -4.80
CA THR A 439 4.90 6.08 -5.21
C THR A 439 5.02 5.21 -3.96
N ALA A 440 3.96 4.49 -3.63
CA ALA A 440 3.98 3.51 -2.54
C ALA A 440 4.95 2.35 -2.84
N VAL A 441 5.60 1.84 -1.79
CA VAL A 441 6.40 0.60 -1.82
C VAL A 441 5.47 -0.60 -2.03
N ASP A 442 5.91 -1.64 -2.74
CA ASP A 442 5.11 -2.86 -2.83
C ASP A 442 4.93 -3.53 -1.46
N SER A 443 3.74 -4.09 -1.26
CA SER A 443 3.34 -4.90 -0.11
C SER A 443 4.37 -5.98 0.29
N VAL A 444 5.05 -6.62 -0.66
CA VAL A 444 6.04 -7.65 -0.37
C VAL A 444 7.37 -7.03 0.10
N CYS A 445 7.80 -5.91 -0.49
CA CYS A 445 8.96 -5.16 0.01
C CYS A 445 8.71 -4.61 1.43
N GLN A 446 7.54 -4.02 1.70
CA GLN A 446 7.18 -3.51 3.03
C GLN A 446 7.20 -4.63 4.09
N SER A 447 6.72 -5.83 3.74
CA SER A 447 6.78 -7.02 4.61
C SER A 447 8.22 -7.50 4.85
N ALA A 448 9.07 -7.49 3.82
CA ALA A 448 10.48 -7.84 3.95
C ALA A 448 11.24 -6.83 4.85
N LEU A 449 10.94 -5.54 4.70
CA LEU A 449 11.50 -4.46 5.52
C LEU A 449 11.10 -4.59 6.99
N GLN A 450 9.82 -4.83 7.28
CA GLN A 450 9.37 -5.10 8.66
C GLN A 450 10.04 -6.35 9.25
N THR A 451 10.21 -7.42 8.45
CA THR A 451 10.89 -8.66 8.89
C THR A 451 12.35 -8.39 9.24
N LEU A 452 13.06 -7.59 8.45
CA LEU A 452 14.42 -7.17 8.75
C LEU A 452 14.48 -6.37 10.05
N ILE A 453 13.62 -5.37 10.22
CA ILE A 453 13.54 -4.54 11.44
C ILE A 453 13.25 -5.40 12.68
N GLN A 454 12.37 -6.40 12.60
CA GLN A 454 12.11 -7.32 13.72
C GLN A 454 13.33 -8.20 14.07
N SER A 455 14.12 -8.62 13.07
CA SER A 455 15.35 -9.40 13.32
C SER A 455 16.49 -8.55 13.88
N ALA A 456 16.60 -7.30 13.42
CA ALA A 456 17.61 -6.34 13.84
C ALA A 456 17.31 -5.73 15.22
N ASP A 457 16.03 -5.50 15.55
CA ASP A 457 15.55 -4.89 16.79
C ASP A 457 16.25 -3.56 17.19
N PRO A 458 16.28 -2.55 16.31
CA PRO A 458 16.80 -1.22 16.64
C PRO A 458 15.93 -0.46 17.67
N GLY A 459 14.71 -0.96 17.96
CA GLY A 459 13.84 -0.43 19.01
C GLY A 459 14.33 -0.77 20.43
N ALA A 460 15.00 -1.91 20.61
CA ALA A 460 15.67 -2.26 21.87
C ALA A 460 16.94 -1.46 22.13
N ASP A 461 17.74 -1.17 21.11
CA ASP A 461 18.97 -0.38 21.21
C ASP A 461 19.24 0.41 19.92
N TYR A 462 19.00 1.73 19.97
CA TYR A 462 19.20 2.64 18.85
C TYR A 462 20.63 2.61 18.25
N ARG A 463 21.64 2.10 18.97
CA ARG A 463 23.03 1.95 18.48
C ARG A 463 23.23 0.80 17.49
N ILE A 464 22.18 0.03 17.24
CA ILE A 464 22.06 -0.91 16.13
C ILE A 464 21.86 -0.13 14.82
N ASP A 465 21.11 0.98 14.88
CA ASP A 465 20.89 1.88 13.77
C ASP A 465 21.98 2.96 13.72
N ARG A 466 23.00 2.74 12.88
CA ARG A 466 24.10 3.68 12.72
C ARG A 466 23.69 4.99 12.04
N ALA A 467 22.69 4.98 11.17
CA ALA A 467 22.26 6.20 10.48
C ALA A 467 21.50 7.13 11.43
N LEU A 468 20.61 6.57 12.24
CA LEU A 468 19.94 7.30 13.32
C LEU A 468 20.94 7.79 14.38
N ASN A 469 21.86 6.92 14.83
CA ASN A 469 22.86 7.28 15.84
C ASN A 469 23.82 8.40 15.35
N GLU A 470 24.35 8.31 14.12
CA GLU A 470 25.20 9.38 13.55
C GLU A 470 24.43 10.70 13.32
N ALA A 471 23.11 10.66 13.06
CA ALA A 471 22.29 11.86 12.89
C ALA A 471 21.88 12.52 14.22
N CYS A 472 21.57 11.73 15.26
CA CYS A 472 20.97 12.21 16.51
C CYS A 472 21.97 12.48 17.65
N GLU A 473 23.27 12.17 17.49
CA GLU A 473 24.29 12.33 18.54
C GLU A 473 24.28 13.70 19.22
N SER A 474 24.10 14.80 18.46
CA SER A 474 24.00 16.17 19.00
C SER A 474 22.77 16.38 19.88
N VAL A 475 21.61 15.86 19.47
CA VAL A 475 20.33 15.92 20.22
C VAL A 475 20.45 15.09 21.49
N ILE A 476 21.08 13.91 21.41
CA ILE A 476 21.33 13.02 22.54
C ILE A 476 22.22 13.72 23.58
N GLN A 477 23.32 14.34 23.18
CA GLN A 477 24.24 15.03 24.10
C GLN A 477 23.64 16.28 24.76
N THR A 478 22.67 16.95 24.13
CA THR A 478 22.10 18.25 24.58
C THR A 478 20.71 18.16 25.21
N ALA A 479 19.96 17.08 24.96
CA ALA A 479 18.63 16.84 25.51
C ALA A 479 18.58 15.55 26.33
N CYS A 480 18.91 14.41 25.72
CA CYS A 480 18.69 13.08 26.30
C CYS A 480 19.84 12.56 27.18
N LYS A 481 20.85 13.39 27.48
CA LYS A 481 22.07 13.07 28.26
C LYS A 481 21.83 12.42 29.65
N HIS A 482 20.62 12.53 30.19
CA HIS A 482 20.23 11.94 31.46
C HIS A 482 19.82 10.45 31.35
N ILE A 483 19.56 9.96 30.13
CA ILE A 483 19.24 8.57 29.82
C ILE A 483 20.54 7.79 29.60
N ARG A 484 20.53 6.49 29.94
CA ARG A 484 21.71 5.62 29.79
C ARG A 484 21.92 5.25 28.31
N THR A 485 23.17 5.23 27.88
CA THR A 485 23.55 4.81 26.52
C THR A 485 23.11 3.37 26.24
N GLY A 486 22.21 3.18 25.27
CA GLY A 486 21.61 1.89 24.92
C GLY A 486 20.36 1.52 25.73
N ASP A 487 19.73 2.50 26.39
CA ASP A 487 18.40 2.34 27.01
C ASP A 487 17.30 2.72 26.00
N PRO A 488 16.29 1.86 25.74
CA PRO A 488 15.24 2.13 24.74
C PRO A 488 14.39 3.37 25.05
N MET A 489 14.42 3.90 26.28
CA MET A 489 13.77 5.19 26.59
C MET A 489 14.34 6.37 25.78
N ILE A 490 15.54 6.24 25.21
CA ILE A 490 16.18 7.31 24.42
C ILE A 490 15.39 7.68 23.17
N LEU A 491 14.76 6.72 22.48
CA LEU A 491 13.90 6.99 21.32
C LEU A 491 12.66 7.80 21.72
N SER A 492 12.12 7.55 22.93
CA SER A 492 10.99 8.35 23.44
C SER A 492 11.42 9.78 23.78
N CYS A 493 12.60 9.99 24.38
CA CYS A 493 13.14 11.33 24.61
C CYS A 493 13.44 12.11 23.31
N LEU A 494 13.91 11.44 22.26
CA LEU A 494 14.09 12.06 20.95
C LEU A 494 12.73 12.49 20.35
N MET A 495 11.69 11.65 20.46
CA MET A 495 10.33 12.00 20.02
C MET A 495 9.71 13.13 20.85
N GLU A 496 9.96 13.20 22.17
CA GLU A 496 9.53 14.32 23.03
C GLU A 496 10.18 15.66 22.64
N HIS A 497 11.33 15.62 21.96
CA HIS A 497 12.07 16.81 21.52
C HIS A 497 11.87 17.19 20.03
N LEU A 498 11.04 16.44 19.29
CA LEU A 498 10.85 16.54 17.83
C LEU A 498 10.67 17.98 17.33
N TYR A 499 9.77 18.76 17.95
CA TYR A 499 9.47 20.15 17.54
C TYR A 499 10.16 21.21 18.42
N THR A 500 11.32 20.89 19.00
CA THR A 500 12.10 21.84 19.81
C THR A 500 13.36 22.29 19.07
N GLU A 501 13.87 23.49 19.37
CA GLU A 501 15.11 24.06 18.80
C GLU A 501 16.37 23.18 18.99
N LYS A 502 16.27 22.09 19.77
CA LYS A 502 17.33 21.11 19.97
C LYS A 502 17.35 20.00 18.90
N MET A 503 16.26 19.83 18.14
CA MET A 503 16.18 18.83 17.08
C MET A 503 16.96 19.29 15.84
N VAL A 504 17.49 18.33 15.09
CA VAL A 504 18.21 18.57 13.83
C VAL A 504 17.45 17.84 12.73
N GLU A 505 17.29 18.46 11.56
CA GLU A 505 16.52 17.94 10.43
C GLU A 505 16.91 16.50 10.02
N ASP A 506 18.22 16.18 9.98
CA ASP A 506 18.69 14.81 9.72
C ASP A 506 18.25 13.82 10.81
N CYS A 507 18.20 14.24 12.08
CA CYS A 507 17.71 13.41 13.18
C CYS A 507 16.17 13.25 13.13
N GLU A 508 15.41 14.33 12.89
CA GLU A 508 13.95 14.29 12.67
C GLU A 508 13.60 13.25 11.60
N HIS A 509 14.23 13.34 10.43
CA HIS A 509 13.95 12.43 9.33
C HIS A 509 14.26 10.96 9.68
N ARG A 510 15.46 10.65 10.21
CA ARG A 510 15.83 9.25 10.54
C ARG A 510 14.99 8.68 11.68
N LEU A 511 14.66 9.51 12.68
CA LEU A 511 13.84 9.11 13.83
C LEU A 511 12.43 8.74 13.38
N LEU A 512 11.79 9.59 12.57
CA LEU A 512 10.44 9.33 12.07
C LEU A 512 10.39 8.17 11.06
N GLU A 513 11.43 8.01 10.22
CA GLU A 513 11.56 6.85 9.33
C GLU A 513 11.55 5.52 10.10
N LEU A 514 12.23 5.44 11.25
CA LEU A 514 12.24 4.25 12.10
C LEU A 514 10.98 4.13 12.98
N GLN A 515 10.53 5.23 13.56
CA GLN A 515 9.35 5.30 14.44
C GLN A 515 8.07 4.88 13.71
N TYR A 516 8.01 5.08 12.38
CA TYR A 516 6.93 4.56 11.54
C TYR A 516 6.69 3.06 11.78
N PHE A 517 7.75 2.26 11.77
CA PHE A 517 7.68 0.79 11.94
C PHE A 517 7.49 0.40 13.41
N ILE A 518 8.29 0.98 14.31
CA ILE A 518 8.24 0.69 15.75
C ILE A 518 6.83 0.94 16.33
N SER A 519 6.21 2.05 15.95
CA SER A 519 4.87 2.39 16.45
C SER A 519 3.73 1.54 15.87
N ARG A 520 3.94 0.85 14.73
CA ARG A 520 2.92 0.07 14.01
C ARG A 520 2.88 -1.41 14.41
N ASP A 521 4.00 -2.03 14.74
CA ASP A 521 4.04 -3.38 15.35
C ASP A 521 4.42 -3.33 16.83
N TRP A 522 3.48 -3.73 17.69
CA TRP A 522 3.63 -3.72 19.15
C TRP A 522 4.77 -4.60 19.71
N LYS A 523 5.36 -5.48 18.88
CA LYS A 523 6.54 -6.28 19.21
C LYS A 523 7.84 -5.46 19.21
N LEU A 524 7.87 -4.38 18.41
CA LEU A 524 9.07 -3.57 18.13
C LEU A 524 9.29 -2.44 19.13
N ASP A 525 8.28 -2.09 19.94
CA ASP A 525 8.46 -1.23 21.11
C ASP A 525 8.68 -2.11 22.37
N PRO A 526 9.89 -2.15 22.94
CA PRO A 526 10.21 -3.06 24.04
C PRO A 526 9.46 -2.73 25.33
N ILE A 527 9.10 -1.46 25.53
CA ILE A 527 8.46 -0.97 26.76
C ILE A 527 6.98 -1.36 26.74
N LEU A 528 6.29 -1.05 25.64
CA LEU A 528 4.93 -1.49 25.33
C LEU A 528 4.83 -3.01 25.42
N TYR A 529 5.68 -3.77 24.71
CA TYR A 529 5.61 -5.23 24.75
C TYR A 529 5.76 -5.75 26.19
N LYS A 530 6.78 -5.29 26.91
CA LYS A 530 7.07 -5.71 28.30
C LYS A 530 5.93 -5.41 29.28
N LYS A 531 5.24 -4.28 29.12
CA LYS A 531 4.08 -3.87 29.95
C LYS A 531 2.76 -4.51 29.52
N CYS A 532 2.55 -4.72 28.22
CA CYS A 532 1.27 -5.17 27.66
C CYS A 532 1.17 -6.67 27.38
N GLN A 533 2.27 -7.44 27.30
CA GLN A 533 2.24 -8.87 26.93
C GLN A 533 1.22 -9.71 27.73
N GLY A 534 1.08 -9.46 29.03
CA GLY A 534 0.12 -10.16 29.89
C GLY A 534 -1.35 -9.78 29.60
N ASP A 535 -1.60 -8.56 29.15
CA ASP A 535 -2.92 -8.11 28.72
C ASP A 535 -3.23 -8.58 27.29
N ALA A 536 -2.25 -8.55 26.39
CA ALA A 536 -2.38 -9.05 25.02
C ALA A 536 -2.73 -10.56 25.00
N ALA A 537 -2.05 -11.38 25.82
CA ALA A 537 -2.38 -12.79 25.94
C ALA A 537 -3.77 -13.02 26.57
N ARG A 538 -4.17 -12.19 27.54
CA ARG A 538 -5.41 -12.30 28.33
C ARG A 538 -6.67 -11.79 27.61
N LEU A 539 -6.52 -10.87 26.67
CA LEU A 539 -7.62 -10.11 26.03
C LEU A 539 -7.60 -10.18 24.49
N CYS A 540 -6.41 -10.30 23.89
CA CYS A 540 -6.19 -10.32 22.44
C CYS A 540 -5.68 -11.68 21.93
N HIS A 541 -5.63 -12.69 22.80
CA HIS A 541 -5.26 -14.08 22.50
C HIS A 541 -3.90 -14.27 21.79
N THR A 542 -2.92 -13.41 22.07
CA THR A 542 -1.54 -13.57 21.55
C THR A 542 -0.79 -14.66 22.31
N HIS A 543 -0.18 -15.62 21.61
CA HIS A 543 0.52 -16.75 22.26
C HIS A 543 2.00 -16.46 22.62
N GLY A 544 2.62 -15.46 22.00
CA GLY A 544 3.96 -14.98 22.37
C GLY A 544 4.51 -13.93 21.41
N TRP A 545 5.72 -13.44 21.67
CA TRP A 545 6.41 -12.44 20.83
C TRP A 545 6.59 -12.92 19.39
N ASN A 546 7.02 -14.18 19.21
CA ASN A 546 7.22 -14.83 17.90
C ASN A 546 6.11 -15.84 17.53
N GLU A 547 4.98 -15.81 18.24
CA GLU A 547 3.90 -16.82 18.15
C GLU A 547 2.55 -16.13 17.85
N THR A 548 2.57 -15.20 16.89
CA THR A 548 1.38 -14.66 16.23
C THR A 548 1.09 -15.49 14.99
N SER A 549 -0.17 -15.92 14.80
CA SER A 549 -0.59 -16.53 13.54
C SER A 549 -0.35 -15.56 12.37
N GLU A 550 0.14 -16.08 11.24
CA GLU A 550 0.36 -15.35 9.98
C GLU A 550 -0.92 -14.65 9.45
N LEU A 551 -2.09 -14.99 10.00
CA LEU A 551 -3.40 -14.46 9.64
C LEU A 551 -3.79 -13.12 10.32
N MET A 552 -2.95 -12.55 11.22
CA MET A 552 -3.25 -11.26 11.86
C MET A 552 -2.31 -10.13 11.40
N PRO A 553 -2.85 -9.00 10.90
CA PRO A 553 -2.05 -7.81 10.58
C PRO A 553 -1.27 -7.27 11.81
N PRO A 554 -0.07 -6.69 11.63
CA PRO A 554 0.78 -6.24 12.75
C PRO A 554 0.08 -5.29 13.73
N GLY A 555 -0.69 -4.33 13.20
CA GLY A 555 -1.44 -3.36 14.01
C GLY A 555 -2.62 -3.94 14.80
N ALA A 556 -3.10 -5.15 14.47
CA ALA A 556 -4.34 -5.69 15.02
C ALA A 556 -4.29 -5.90 16.55
N VAL A 557 -3.11 -6.28 17.08
CA VAL A 557 -2.91 -6.42 18.54
C VAL A 557 -2.93 -5.05 19.23
N PHE A 558 -2.34 -4.02 18.62
CA PHE A 558 -2.39 -2.67 19.15
C PHE A 558 -3.84 -2.13 19.18
N SER A 559 -4.58 -2.27 18.09
CA SER A 559 -5.99 -1.88 18.01
C SER A 559 -6.89 -2.67 18.99
N CYS A 560 -6.55 -3.92 19.30
CA CYS A 560 -7.19 -4.70 20.35
C CYS A 560 -6.88 -4.16 21.76
N LEU A 561 -5.60 -3.97 22.11
CA LEU A 561 -5.18 -3.39 23.39
C LEU A 561 -5.83 -2.03 23.62
N TYR A 562 -5.78 -1.17 22.58
CA TYR A 562 -6.45 0.12 22.54
C TYR A 562 -7.95 0.02 22.86
N ARG A 563 -8.69 -0.87 22.19
CA ARG A 563 -10.12 -1.12 22.46
C ARG A 563 -10.42 -1.60 23.89
N HIS A 564 -9.42 -2.09 24.63
CA HIS A 564 -9.53 -2.47 26.04
C HIS A 564 -9.01 -1.41 27.04
N ALA A 565 -8.34 -0.35 26.56
CA ALA A 565 -7.85 0.76 27.39
C ALA A 565 -8.98 1.70 27.85
N TYR A 566 -10.09 1.77 27.10
CA TYR A 566 -11.17 2.76 27.30
C TYR A 566 -12.54 2.17 27.70
N ARG A 567 -12.63 0.86 27.99
CA ARG A 567 -13.90 0.22 28.43
C ARG A 567 -14.36 0.70 29.80
N THR A 568 -15.67 0.89 29.97
CA THR A 568 -16.30 1.02 31.29
C THR A 568 -16.23 -0.31 32.06
N GLU A 569 -16.55 -0.29 33.36
CA GLU A 569 -16.47 -1.49 34.22
C GLU A 569 -17.50 -2.56 33.80
N GLU A 570 -18.67 -2.09 33.35
CA GLU A 570 -19.78 -2.90 32.83
C GLU A 570 -19.47 -3.54 31.47
N GLN A 571 -18.59 -2.90 30.67
CA GLN A 571 -18.17 -3.38 29.35
C GLN A 571 -17.10 -4.49 29.40
N GLY A 572 -16.74 -4.96 30.60
CA GLY A 572 -15.89 -6.13 30.83
C GLY A 572 -14.42 -5.82 31.10
N ARG A 573 -13.54 -6.78 30.77
CA ARG A 573 -12.14 -6.77 31.21
C ARG A 573 -11.33 -5.62 30.58
N ARG A 574 -10.86 -4.68 31.41
CA ARG A 574 -9.91 -3.60 31.05
C ARG A 574 -8.44 -4.06 31.04
N LEU A 575 -7.57 -3.26 30.42
CA LEU A 575 -6.11 -3.32 30.60
C LEU A 575 -5.66 -3.07 32.05
N SER A 576 -4.42 -3.46 32.35
CA SER A 576 -3.64 -2.95 33.48
C SER A 576 -3.33 -1.45 33.35
N ARG A 577 -3.00 -0.79 34.47
CA ARG A 577 -2.62 0.64 34.49
C ARG A 577 -1.38 0.90 33.63
N ASP A 578 -0.35 0.09 33.80
CA ASP A 578 0.92 0.21 33.08
C ASP A 578 0.73 0.05 31.56
N CYS A 579 0.05 -1.00 31.11
CA CYS A 579 -0.21 -1.18 29.68
C CYS A 579 -1.06 -0.03 29.10
N LYS A 580 -2.03 0.50 29.86
CA LYS A 580 -2.81 1.67 29.41
C LYS A 580 -1.92 2.90 29.19
N VAL A 581 -0.93 3.16 30.05
CA VAL A 581 0.00 4.28 29.88
C VAL A 581 0.86 4.11 28.62
N GLU A 582 1.39 2.91 28.37
CA GLU A 582 2.19 2.66 27.16
C GLU A 582 1.35 2.77 25.87
N VAL A 583 0.11 2.26 25.87
CA VAL A 583 -0.82 2.45 24.75
C VAL A 583 -1.09 3.94 24.50
N GLN A 584 -1.18 4.76 25.54
CA GLN A 584 -1.33 6.21 25.42
C GLN A 584 -0.06 6.90 24.91
N ARG A 585 1.14 6.44 25.28
CA ARG A 585 2.43 6.94 24.73
C ARG A 585 2.52 6.66 23.22
N ILE A 586 2.22 5.44 22.78
CA ILE A 586 2.28 5.09 21.34
C ILE A 586 1.28 5.90 20.53
N LEU A 587 0.05 6.09 21.04
CA LEU A 587 -0.93 6.97 20.40
C LEU A 587 -0.36 8.40 20.24
N HIS A 588 0.18 8.98 21.30
CA HIS A 588 0.76 10.32 21.26
C HIS A 588 1.92 10.41 20.24
N GLN A 589 2.84 9.44 20.24
CA GLN A 589 3.94 9.36 19.29
C GLN A 589 3.48 9.22 17.82
N ARG A 590 2.42 8.44 17.54
CA ARG A 590 1.83 8.36 16.19
C ARG A 590 1.27 9.71 15.73
N ALA A 591 0.64 10.49 16.60
CA ALA A 591 0.16 11.82 16.24
C ALA A 591 1.29 12.84 15.99
N LEU A 592 2.49 12.63 16.55
CA LEU A 592 3.69 13.41 16.22
C LEU A 592 4.32 12.98 14.87
N ASP A 593 4.24 11.69 14.50
CA ASP A 593 4.68 11.16 13.20
C ASP A 593 3.97 11.88 12.03
N VAL A 594 2.68 12.18 12.20
CA VAL A 594 1.81 12.70 11.13
C VAL A 594 1.50 14.21 11.26
N LYS A 595 2.26 14.95 12.10
CA LYS A 595 2.14 16.41 12.30
C LYS A 595 0.71 16.87 12.63
N LEU A 596 -0.02 16.08 13.42
CA LEU A 596 -1.41 16.33 13.79
C LEU A 596 -1.56 17.61 14.64
N ASP A 597 -2.61 18.39 14.41
CA ASP A 597 -2.95 19.57 15.23
C ASP A 597 -2.96 19.25 16.74
N PRO A 598 -2.38 20.10 17.62
CA PRO A 598 -2.31 19.83 19.05
C PRO A 598 -3.66 19.66 19.77
N GLU A 599 -4.76 20.26 19.30
CA GLU A 599 -6.07 20.13 19.94
C GLU A 599 -6.81 18.86 19.43
N LEU A 600 -6.62 18.46 18.16
CA LEU A 600 -6.92 17.11 17.68
C LEU A 600 -6.12 16.05 18.48
N GLN A 601 -4.81 16.23 18.63
CA GLN A 601 -3.92 15.35 19.39
C GLN A 601 -4.32 15.24 20.87
N LYS A 602 -5.02 16.23 21.41
CA LYS A 602 -5.46 16.26 22.81
C LYS A 602 -6.86 15.68 23.02
N ARG A 603 -7.75 15.77 22.04
CA ARG A 603 -9.19 15.46 22.19
C ARG A 603 -9.70 14.33 21.28
N CYS A 604 -9.07 14.09 20.13
CA CYS A 604 -9.50 13.11 19.13
C CYS A 604 -8.77 11.77 19.15
N MET A 605 -7.72 11.59 19.95
CA MET A 605 -6.95 10.32 20.03
C MET A 605 -7.82 9.07 20.27
N THR A 606 -8.96 9.24 20.95
CA THR A 606 -9.89 8.14 21.25
C THR A 606 -10.69 7.70 20.01
N ASP A 607 -11.00 8.62 19.10
CA ASP A 607 -11.70 8.30 17.87
C ASP A 607 -10.73 7.96 16.73
N LEU A 608 -9.56 8.62 16.68
CA LEU A 608 -8.45 8.25 15.77
C LEU A 608 -8.02 6.78 15.93
N GLY A 609 -7.76 6.33 17.17
CA GLY A 609 -7.42 4.94 17.44
C GLY A 609 -8.55 3.92 17.22
N LYS A 610 -9.79 4.40 17.03
CA LYS A 610 -11.01 3.57 16.87
C LYS A 610 -11.44 3.44 15.41
N TRP A 611 -11.35 4.54 14.65
CA TRP A 611 -11.86 4.66 13.28
C TRP A 611 -10.73 4.82 12.24
N CYS A 612 -9.69 5.59 12.57
CA CYS A 612 -8.67 6.03 11.62
C CYS A 612 -7.31 5.35 11.80
N SER A 613 -7.27 4.15 12.40
CA SER A 613 -6.01 3.46 12.76
C SER A 613 -5.12 3.04 11.58
N GLU A 614 -5.63 3.17 10.34
CA GLU A 614 -4.98 2.81 9.07
C GLU A 614 -4.85 4.01 8.11
N LYS A 615 -5.31 5.20 8.53
CA LYS A 615 -5.29 6.47 7.77
C LYS A 615 -4.31 7.42 8.47
N THR A 616 -3.04 7.37 8.08
CA THR A 616 -1.91 7.92 8.85
C THR A 616 -0.88 8.71 8.02
N ASP A 617 -1.32 9.38 6.96
CA ASP A 617 -0.47 10.25 6.14
C ASP A 617 -1.01 11.69 6.29
N THR A 618 -0.13 12.70 6.30
CA THR A 618 -0.47 14.09 6.69
C THR A 618 -1.77 14.61 6.05
N GLY A 619 -2.79 14.80 6.88
CA GLY A 619 -4.14 15.27 6.51
C GLY A 619 -5.22 14.17 6.50
N GLN A 620 -4.84 12.90 6.30
CA GLN A 620 -5.79 11.79 6.20
C GLN A 620 -6.49 11.45 7.53
N GLU A 621 -5.89 11.75 8.68
CA GLU A 621 -6.57 11.68 9.97
C GLU A 621 -7.78 12.61 10.04
N LEU A 622 -7.65 13.84 9.53
CA LEU A 622 -8.71 14.83 9.57
C LEU A 622 -9.81 14.49 8.56
N GLU A 623 -9.44 14.11 7.33
CA GLU A 623 -10.35 13.53 6.32
C GLU A 623 -11.16 12.36 6.93
N CYS A 624 -10.48 11.39 7.55
CA CYS A 624 -11.13 10.23 8.15
C CYS A 624 -12.04 10.57 9.34
N LEU A 625 -11.64 11.54 10.18
CA LEU A 625 -12.49 12.04 11.27
C LEU A 625 -13.72 12.79 10.74
N GLN A 626 -13.60 13.51 9.63
CA GLN A 626 -14.72 14.18 8.95
C GLN A 626 -15.69 13.16 8.33
N ASP A 627 -15.18 12.10 7.69
CA ASP A 627 -15.99 10.97 7.21
C ASP A 627 -16.80 10.31 8.35
N HIS A 628 -16.19 10.19 9.53
CA HIS A 628 -16.79 9.56 10.71
C HIS A 628 -17.41 10.56 11.70
N LEU A 629 -17.70 11.81 11.30
CA LEU A 629 -18.16 12.90 12.19
C LEU A 629 -19.41 12.53 13.02
N GLU A 630 -20.34 11.76 12.44
CA GLU A 630 -21.54 11.30 13.17
C GLU A 630 -21.24 10.27 14.27
N ASP A 631 -20.06 9.64 14.24
CA ASP A 631 -19.61 8.50 15.03
C ASP A 631 -18.48 8.81 16.06
N LEU A 632 -18.01 10.07 16.08
CA LEU A 632 -17.02 10.59 17.03
C LEU A 632 -17.63 10.87 18.42
N VAL A 633 -16.83 10.78 19.48
CA VAL A 633 -17.19 11.30 20.81
C VAL A 633 -17.38 12.82 20.74
N SER A 634 -18.34 13.38 21.48
CA SER A 634 -18.71 14.80 21.39
C SER A 634 -17.53 15.77 21.50
N VAL A 635 -16.58 15.51 22.41
CA VAL A 635 -15.39 16.36 22.64
C VAL A 635 -14.43 16.34 21.44
N CYS A 636 -14.38 15.26 20.66
CA CYS A 636 -13.65 15.23 19.39
C CYS A 636 -14.48 15.86 18.27
N ARG A 637 -15.79 15.56 18.20
CA ARG A 637 -16.72 16.11 17.22
C ARG A 637 -16.81 17.65 17.25
N GLU A 638 -16.70 18.24 18.44
CA GLU A 638 -16.61 19.69 18.62
C GLU A 638 -15.31 20.26 18.04
N VAL A 639 -14.19 19.54 18.14
CA VAL A 639 -12.88 20.00 17.65
C VAL A 639 -12.77 19.82 16.14
N VAL A 640 -13.14 18.65 15.62
CA VAL A 640 -13.21 18.41 14.17
C VAL A 640 -14.23 19.35 13.55
N GLY A 641 -15.41 19.51 14.17
CA GLY A 641 -16.41 20.48 13.72
C GLY A 641 -15.91 21.93 13.71
N ASN A 642 -15.16 22.36 14.73
CA ASN A 642 -14.53 23.69 14.76
C ASN A 642 -13.37 23.82 13.77
N LEU A 643 -12.58 22.77 13.55
CA LEU A 643 -11.43 22.80 12.66
C LEU A 643 -11.89 22.77 11.19
N THR A 644 -12.89 21.96 10.85
CA THR A 644 -13.59 22.00 9.55
C THR A 644 -14.40 23.30 9.37
N GLU A 645 -14.84 23.94 10.46
CA GLU A 645 -15.40 25.29 10.39
C GLU A 645 -14.33 26.34 10.08
N LEU A 646 -13.13 26.23 10.65
CA LEU A 646 -11.97 27.07 10.29
C LEU A 646 -11.48 26.79 8.86
N GLU A 647 -11.45 25.53 8.42
CA GLU A 647 -11.28 25.15 7.01
C GLU A 647 -12.43 25.65 6.11
N SER A 648 -13.56 26.09 6.68
CA SER A 648 -14.67 26.75 5.96
C SER A 648 -14.62 28.29 6.02
N GLU A 649 -13.79 28.86 6.89
CA GLU A 649 -13.46 30.30 6.96
C GLU A 649 -12.17 30.63 6.17
N ASP A 650 -11.27 29.65 6.00
CA ASP A 650 -9.98 29.76 5.28
C ASP A 650 -9.81 28.56 4.32
N ILE A 651 -10.76 28.39 3.40
CA ILE A 651 -10.87 27.22 2.50
C ILE A 651 -9.70 27.19 1.51
N GLN A 652 -8.54 26.63 1.85
CA GLN A 652 -7.61 26.23 0.80
C GLN A 652 -8.23 25.06 0.04
N ILE A 653 -9.01 25.40 -1.00
CA ILE A 653 -9.65 24.45 -1.92
C ILE A 653 -8.57 23.45 -2.32
N ASP A 654 -8.83 22.16 -2.08
CA ASP A 654 -7.88 21.08 -2.31
C ASP A 654 -7.11 21.31 -3.61
N ALA A 655 -5.78 21.29 -3.56
CA ALA A 655 -4.94 21.53 -4.72
C ALA A 655 -5.24 20.56 -5.88
N LEU A 656 -5.77 19.36 -5.60
CA LEU A 656 -6.30 18.44 -6.59
C LEU A 656 -7.60 18.96 -7.23
N LEU A 657 -8.49 19.58 -6.44
CA LEU A 657 -9.73 20.20 -6.91
C LEU A 657 -9.44 21.51 -7.68
N ILE A 658 -8.61 22.43 -7.17
CA ILE A 658 -8.15 23.61 -7.94
C ILE A 658 -7.59 23.16 -9.29
N ARG A 659 -6.66 22.21 -9.29
CA ARG A 659 -6.03 21.68 -10.51
C ARG A 659 -7.02 20.99 -11.46
N ALA A 660 -8.10 20.41 -10.95
CA ALA A 660 -9.20 19.90 -11.78
C ALA A 660 -10.07 21.04 -12.33
N CYS A 661 -10.28 22.11 -11.55
CA CYS A 661 -11.16 23.23 -11.87
C CYS A 661 -10.48 24.37 -12.64
N GLU A 662 -9.16 24.37 -12.76
CA GLU A 662 -8.31 25.38 -13.42
C GLU A 662 -8.90 25.97 -14.73
N PRO A 663 -9.45 25.19 -15.68
CA PRO A 663 -10.01 25.75 -16.92
C PRO A 663 -11.25 26.61 -16.70
N VAL A 664 -12.01 26.37 -15.63
CA VAL A 664 -13.17 27.18 -15.23
C VAL A 664 -12.71 28.40 -14.43
N ILE A 665 -11.72 28.22 -13.55
CA ILE A 665 -11.15 29.31 -12.73
C ILE A 665 -10.63 30.43 -13.64
N GLN A 666 -9.77 30.07 -14.60
CA GLN A 666 -9.13 31.02 -15.52
C GLN A 666 -10.10 31.72 -16.50
N VAL A 667 -11.24 31.11 -16.82
CA VAL A 667 -12.18 31.64 -17.83
C VAL A 667 -13.39 32.36 -17.21
N HIS A 668 -13.85 31.92 -16.03
CA HIS A 668 -15.11 32.39 -15.42
C HIS A 668 -14.97 32.94 -14.00
N CYS A 669 -13.83 32.73 -13.32
CA CYS A 669 -13.59 33.17 -11.94
C CYS A 669 -12.31 34.01 -11.77
N HIS A 670 -11.74 34.55 -12.86
CA HIS A 670 -10.44 35.23 -12.82
C HIS A 670 -10.42 36.44 -11.88
N ASP A 671 -11.51 37.22 -11.84
CA ASP A 671 -11.71 38.36 -10.95
C ASP A 671 -11.67 37.98 -9.45
N VAL A 672 -11.93 36.70 -9.14
CA VAL A 672 -11.92 36.15 -7.78
C VAL A 672 -10.56 35.54 -7.45
N ALA A 673 -9.90 34.92 -8.44
CA ALA A 673 -8.59 34.28 -8.27
C ALA A 673 -7.46 35.29 -8.01
N ASP A 674 -7.45 36.42 -8.71
CA ASP A 674 -6.36 37.42 -8.61
C ASP A 674 -6.39 38.26 -7.31
N ASN A 675 -7.54 38.33 -6.61
CA ASN A 675 -7.75 39.27 -5.50
C ASN A 675 -7.42 38.75 -4.09
N GLN A 676 -6.86 37.53 -3.97
CA GLN A 676 -6.09 37.05 -2.82
C GLN A 676 -6.78 37.07 -1.43
N ILE A 677 -8.12 37.12 -1.36
CA ILE A 677 -8.90 37.04 -0.11
C ILE A 677 -10.16 36.18 -0.35
N ASP A 678 -10.55 35.39 0.66
CA ASP A 678 -11.75 34.54 0.74
C ASP A 678 -11.98 33.59 -0.44
N THR A 679 -11.36 32.42 -0.33
CA THR A 679 -11.56 31.27 -1.21
C THR A 679 -12.97 30.67 -1.16
N GLY A 680 -13.81 31.05 -0.20
CA GLY A 680 -15.24 30.79 -0.23
C GLY A 680 -15.94 31.49 -1.40
N ASP A 681 -15.48 32.66 -1.84
CA ASP A 681 -15.96 33.31 -3.07
C ASP A 681 -15.52 32.54 -4.32
N LEU A 682 -14.32 31.95 -4.32
CA LEU A 682 -13.83 31.12 -5.43
C LEU A 682 -14.66 29.83 -5.55
N MET A 683 -14.98 29.19 -4.42
CA MET A 683 -15.87 28.02 -4.41
C MET A 683 -17.31 28.38 -4.81
N GLU A 684 -17.84 29.52 -4.36
CA GLU A 684 -19.15 30.02 -4.82
C GLU A 684 -19.14 30.25 -6.34
N CYS A 685 -18.06 30.82 -6.90
CA CYS A 685 -17.91 30.98 -8.33
C CYS A 685 -17.83 29.64 -9.08
N LEU A 686 -17.18 28.62 -8.52
CA LEU A 686 -17.14 27.27 -9.08
C LEU A 686 -18.51 26.57 -9.07
N VAL A 687 -19.31 26.75 -8.00
CA VAL A 687 -20.71 26.29 -7.95
C VAL A 687 -21.54 27.01 -9.01
N GLN A 688 -21.45 28.34 -9.11
CA GLN A 688 -22.16 29.13 -10.12
C GLN A 688 -21.77 28.79 -11.57
N ASN A 689 -20.54 28.28 -11.79
CA ASN A 689 -20.00 27.92 -13.12
C ASN A 689 -19.86 26.39 -13.34
N LYS A 690 -20.47 25.57 -12.47
CA LYS A 690 -20.50 24.09 -12.50
C LYS A 690 -21.01 23.47 -13.81
N HIS A 691 -21.53 24.27 -14.73
CA HIS A 691 -22.16 23.81 -15.97
C HIS A 691 -21.62 24.54 -17.22
N GLN A 692 -20.51 25.26 -17.09
CA GLN A 692 -19.77 25.82 -18.24
C GLN A 692 -19.08 24.71 -19.04
N LYS A 693 -18.74 24.97 -20.31
CA LYS A 693 -18.12 23.97 -21.20
C LYS A 693 -16.71 23.56 -20.72
N GLU A 694 -16.05 24.45 -19.99
CA GLU A 694 -14.71 24.29 -19.44
C GLU A 694 -14.72 23.38 -18.18
N MET A 695 -15.90 23.10 -17.63
CA MET A 695 -16.10 22.25 -16.46
C MET A 695 -15.98 20.76 -16.85
N ASN A 696 -14.85 20.14 -16.51
CA ASN A 696 -14.66 18.70 -16.72
C ASN A 696 -15.29 17.84 -15.61
N ASP A 697 -15.48 16.56 -15.89
CA ASP A 697 -16.13 15.60 -14.98
C ASP A 697 -15.48 15.53 -13.59
N LYS A 698 -14.16 15.73 -13.48
CA LYS A 698 -13.45 15.63 -12.20
C LYS A 698 -13.76 16.83 -11.29
N CYS A 699 -13.68 18.05 -11.82
CA CYS A 699 -14.10 19.23 -11.05
C CYS A 699 -15.61 19.20 -10.77
N SER A 700 -16.44 18.82 -11.76
CA SER A 700 -17.89 18.67 -11.58
C SER A 700 -18.26 17.72 -10.45
N VAL A 701 -17.61 16.54 -10.38
CA VAL A 701 -17.78 15.59 -9.27
C VAL A 701 -17.26 16.16 -7.95
N GLY A 702 -16.10 16.81 -7.93
CA GLY A 702 -15.53 17.41 -6.72
C GLY A 702 -16.39 18.54 -6.13
N VAL A 703 -16.85 19.48 -6.95
CA VAL A 703 -17.79 20.54 -6.55
C VAL A 703 -19.12 19.93 -6.06
N THR A 704 -19.63 18.90 -6.73
CA THR A 704 -20.84 18.18 -6.27
C THR A 704 -20.62 17.47 -4.93
N HIS A 705 -19.44 16.88 -4.70
CA HIS A 705 -19.09 16.25 -3.43
C HIS A 705 -19.01 17.30 -2.31
N PHE A 706 -18.38 18.44 -2.55
CA PHE A 706 -18.30 19.55 -1.61
C PHE A 706 -19.70 20.07 -1.20
N GLN A 707 -20.59 20.30 -2.18
CA GLN A 707 -22.01 20.62 -1.91
C GLN A 707 -22.68 19.53 -1.04
N LEU A 708 -22.49 18.24 -1.35
CA LEU A 708 -23.06 17.13 -0.58
C LEU A 708 -22.53 17.05 0.86
N VAL A 709 -21.28 17.43 1.11
CA VAL A 709 -20.72 17.51 2.48
C VAL A 709 -21.35 18.66 3.25
N GLN A 710 -21.45 19.86 2.65
CA GLN A 710 -22.10 21.00 3.31
C GLN A 710 -23.56 20.75 3.69
N MET A 711 -24.32 19.94 2.93
CA MET A 711 -25.71 19.67 3.27
C MET A 711 -25.91 18.78 4.51
N LYS A 712 -24.86 18.11 5.02
CA LYS A 712 -24.94 17.22 6.19
C LYS A 712 -25.10 17.97 7.52
N ASP A 713 -24.31 19.02 7.77
CA ASP A 713 -24.38 19.86 8.99
C ASP A 713 -24.52 21.35 8.60
N PHE A 714 -25.42 22.06 9.28
CA PHE A 714 -25.69 23.48 9.01
C PHE A 714 -24.54 24.42 9.40
N ARG A 715 -23.52 23.93 10.10
CA ARG A 715 -22.34 24.70 10.52
C ARG A 715 -21.41 25.06 9.36
N PHE A 716 -21.32 24.22 8.32
CA PHE A 716 -20.30 24.32 7.26
C PHE A 716 -20.57 25.34 6.13
N SER A 717 -21.60 26.19 6.26
CA SER A 717 -21.84 27.32 5.33
C SER A 717 -21.74 28.61 6.13
N TYR A 718 -20.55 29.23 6.13
CA TYR A 718 -20.27 30.46 6.89
C TYR A 718 -21.25 31.59 6.55
N LYS A 719 -21.53 31.83 5.26
CA LYS A 719 -22.48 32.86 4.80
C LYS A 719 -23.93 32.59 5.27
N PHE A 720 -24.40 31.34 5.25
CA PHE A 720 -25.72 30.97 5.77
C PHE A 720 -25.76 31.08 7.30
N LYS A 721 -24.75 30.55 7.99
CA LYS A 721 -24.62 30.62 9.44
C LYS A 721 -24.64 32.08 9.91
N MET A 722 -23.79 32.94 9.36
CA MET A 722 -23.72 34.37 9.72
C MET A 722 -25.00 35.16 9.35
N SER A 723 -25.75 34.71 8.34
CA SER A 723 -27.02 35.36 7.94
C SER A 723 -28.24 34.88 8.74
N CYS A 724 -28.25 33.65 9.23
CA CYS A 724 -29.43 32.98 9.80
C CYS A 724 -29.29 32.52 11.27
N LYS A 725 -28.10 32.60 11.90
CA LYS A 725 -27.84 32.06 13.26
C LYS A 725 -28.87 32.49 14.32
N GLU A 726 -29.28 33.76 14.31
CA GLU A 726 -30.28 34.27 15.25
C GLU A 726 -31.69 33.71 14.94
N ASP A 727 -32.10 33.75 13.67
CA ASP A 727 -33.37 33.19 13.20
C ASP A 727 -33.51 31.69 13.55
N VAL A 728 -32.46 30.91 13.32
CA VAL A 728 -32.42 29.47 13.61
C VAL A 728 -32.56 29.18 15.10
N LEU A 729 -31.84 29.91 15.95
CA LEU A 729 -31.91 29.73 17.42
C LEU A 729 -33.28 30.08 17.99
N HIS A 730 -34.02 31.01 17.37
CA HIS A 730 -35.35 31.42 17.83
C HIS A 730 -36.51 30.62 17.20
N LEU A 731 -36.37 30.13 15.97
CA LEU A 731 -37.47 29.54 15.19
C LEU A 731 -37.35 28.02 15.00
N CYS A 732 -36.15 27.45 15.09
CA CYS A 732 -35.84 26.09 14.64
C CYS A 732 -35.16 25.23 15.74
N PRO A 733 -35.86 24.93 16.85
CA PRO A 733 -35.28 24.19 17.98
C PRO A 733 -34.98 22.72 17.66
N ASN A 734 -33.88 22.20 18.23
CA ASN A 734 -33.44 20.79 18.18
C ASN A 734 -33.05 20.23 16.80
N ILE A 735 -32.85 21.09 15.80
CA ILE A 735 -32.43 20.66 14.45
C ILE A 735 -30.92 20.35 14.38
N LYS A 736 -30.53 19.41 13.51
CA LYS A 736 -29.14 18.95 13.35
C LYS A 736 -28.53 19.08 11.94
N LYS A 737 -29.33 19.07 10.86
CA LYS A 737 -28.81 19.08 9.47
C LYS A 737 -29.11 20.38 8.74
N LYS A 738 -28.31 20.74 7.73
CA LYS A 738 -28.52 21.94 6.90
C LYS A 738 -29.88 21.91 6.20
N VAL A 739 -30.20 20.77 5.57
CA VAL A 739 -31.51 20.49 4.94
C VAL A 739 -32.69 20.78 5.88
N ASP A 740 -32.65 20.23 7.10
CA ASP A 740 -33.73 20.38 8.08
C ASP A 740 -33.91 21.86 8.51
N VAL A 741 -32.81 22.63 8.62
CA VAL A 741 -32.84 24.07 8.96
C VAL A 741 -33.45 24.88 7.82
N VAL A 742 -33.03 24.62 6.57
CA VAL A 742 -33.60 25.27 5.37
C VAL A 742 -35.10 25.02 5.30
N ILE A 743 -35.55 23.78 5.46
CA ILE A 743 -36.98 23.40 5.50
C ILE A 743 -37.73 24.12 6.63
N CYS A 744 -37.16 24.22 7.83
CA CYS A 744 -37.79 24.91 8.96
C CYS A 744 -38.00 26.41 8.69
N LEU A 745 -36.96 27.09 8.18
CA LEU A 745 -37.01 28.51 7.86
C LEU A 745 -37.93 28.79 6.66
N SER A 746 -37.90 27.96 5.61
CA SER A 746 -38.74 28.18 4.43
C SER A 746 -40.21 27.90 4.70
N ILE A 747 -40.55 26.87 5.50
CA ILE A 747 -41.92 26.67 6.01
C ILE A 747 -42.37 27.91 6.81
N THR A 748 -41.48 28.54 7.58
CA THR A 748 -41.78 29.76 8.34
C THR A 748 -42.08 30.95 7.41
N VAL A 749 -41.20 31.24 6.45
CA VAL A 749 -41.38 32.31 5.45
C VAL A 749 -42.64 32.07 4.59
N ARG A 750 -42.88 30.83 4.16
CA ARG A 750 -44.06 30.43 3.38
C ARG A 750 -45.35 30.60 4.18
N ASN A 751 -45.36 30.21 5.46
CA ASN A 751 -46.56 30.34 6.30
C ASN A 751 -46.88 31.82 6.59
N ASP A 752 -45.88 32.65 6.89
CA ASP A 752 -46.07 34.10 7.07
C ASP A 752 -46.55 34.76 5.76
N THR A 753 -46.01 34.31 4.62
CA THR A 753 -46.42 34.70 3.26
C THR A 753 -47.87 34.33 2.96
N LEU A 754 -48.33 33.13 3.32
CA LEU A 754 -49.69 32.65 3.04
C LEU A 754 -50.75 33.22 4.00
N GLN A 755 -50.33 33.88 5.08
CA GLN A 755 -51.21 34.53 6.06
C GLN A 755 -51.29 36.05 5.88
N ASP A 756 -50.69 36.61 4.82
CA ASP A 756 -50.57 38.06 4.57
C ASP A 756 -49.99 38.81 5.80
N ALA A 757 -49.02 38.19 6.49
CA ALA A 757 -48.43 38.75 7.70
C ALA A 757 -47.66 40.05 7.41
N ARG A 758 -47.96 41.11 8.17
CA ARG A 758 -47.34 42.44 8.02
C ARG A 758 -45.81 42.43 8.20
N GLU A 759 -45.32 41.52 9.03
CA GLU A 759 -43.89 41.30 9.28
C GLU A 759 -43.59 39.80 9.17
N GLN A 760 -42.44 39.48 8.58
CA GLN A 760 -41.97 38.12 8.32
C GLN A 760 -40.96 37.73 9.42
N ARG A 761 -41.16 36.59 10.09
CA ARG A 761 -40.42 36.22 11.31
C ARG A 761 -38.94 35.91 11.08
N VAL A 762 -38.57 35.42 9.89
CA VAL A 762 -37.17 35.19 9.48
C VAL A 762 -36.58 36.51 8.94
N SER A 763 -35.40 36.92 9.39
CA SER A 763 -34.77 38.20 9.04
C SER A 763 -34.54 38.41 7.54
N LEU A 764 -34.51 39.66 7.06
CA LEU A 764 -34.30 39.97 5.64
C LEU A 764 -32.92 39.48 5.12
N LYS A 765 -31.90 39.39 5.99
CA LYS A 765 -30.60 38.81 5.62
C LYS A 765 -30.73 37.30 5.42
N CYS A 766 -31.29 36.60 6.40
CA CYS A 766 -31.50 35.16 6.31
C CYS A 766 -32.40 34.79 5.12
N ARG A 767 -33.53 35.48 4.90
CA ARG A 767 -34.43 35.23 3.76
C ARG A 767 -33.74 35.34 2.38
N LYS A 768 -32.69 36.15 2.25
CA LYS A 768 -31.89 36.21 1.00
C LYS A 768 -31.01 34.97 0.85
N GLN A 769 -30.23 34.61 1.86
CA GLN A 769 -29.33 33.45 1.77
C GLN A 769 -30.10 32.13 1.72
N LEU A 770 -31.23 32.04 2.44
CA LEU A 770 -32.15 30.91 2.41
C LEU A 770 -32.62 30.58 0.99
N ARG A 771 -32.96 31.59 0.18
CA ARG A 771 -33.36 31.40 -1.22
C ARG A 771 -32.23 30.88 -2.11
N VAL A 772 -30.98 31.25 -1.84
CA VAL A 772 -29.81 30.70 -2.55
C VAL A 772 -29.68 29.21 -2.22
N GLU A 773 -29.76 28.86 -0.94
CA GLU A 773 -29.69 27.47 -0.45
C GLU A 773 -30.86 26.61 -0.96
N GLU A 774 -32.10 27.13 -0.99
CA GLU A 774 -33.26 26.45 -1.60
C GLU A 774 -33.10 26.23 -3.10
N LEU A 775 -32.53 27.20 -3.83
CA LEU A 775 -32.30 27.10 -5.26
C LEU A 775 -31.17 26.12 -5.60
N GLU A 776 -30.09 26.08 -4.81
CA GLU A 776 -29.00 25.11 -4.94
C GLU A 776 -29.45 23.69 -4.59
N MET A 777 -30.33 23.50 -3.59
CA MET A 777 -30.93 22.19 -3.31
C MET A 777 -31.70 21.63 -4.52
N SER A 778 -32.41 22.48 -5.27
CA SER A 778 -33.16 22.05 -6.47
C SER A 778 -32.28 21.84 -7.72
N GLU A 779 -30.95 22.02 -7.64
CA GLU A 779 -30.00 21.67 -8.72
C GLU A 779 -29.93 20.15 -8.93
N ASP A 780 -30.00 19.36 -7.86
CA ASP A 780 -29.90 17.90 -7.89
C ASP A 780 -30.86 17.28 -6.88
N ILE A 781 -31.76 16.41 -7.36
CA ILE A 781 -32.70 15.65 -6.51
C ILE A 781 -32.05 14.95 -5.31
N ARG A 782 -30.76 14.59 -5.39
CA ARG A 782 -30.00 13.99 -4.27
C ARG A 782 -29.79 14.93 -3.08
N LEU A 783 -29.90 16.25 -3.27
CA LEU A 783 -29.86 17.27 -2.23
C LEU A 783 -31.22 17.47 -1.54
N GLU A 784 -32.29 16.90 -2.09
CA GLU A 784 -33.65 16.84 -1.51
C GLU A 784 -34.03 15.40 -1.08
N PRO A 785 -33.62 14.91 0.12
CA PRO A 785 -33.95 13.55 0.57
C PRO A 785 -35.46 13.23 0.57
N ASP A 786 -36.28 14.24 0.87
CA ASP A 786 -37.74 14.16 0.96
C ASP A 786 -38.43 14.03 -0.42
N LEU A 787 -37.67 14.24 -1.51
CA LEU A 787 -38.05 14.01 -2.91
C LEU A 787 -37.34 12.78 -3.49
N TYR A 788 -36.05 12.59 -3.20
CA TYR A 788 -35.25 11.47 -3.71
C TYR A 788 -35.78 10.10 -3.29
N GLU A 789 -35.93 9.83 -1.99
CA GLU A 789 -36.32 8.48 -1.54
C GLU A 789 -37.73 8.07 -2.02
N PRO A 790 -38.75 8.95 -2.04
CA PRO A 790 -40.04 8.64 -2.67
C PRO A 790 -39.99 8.39 -4.18
N CYS A 791 -39.03 8.97 -4.91
CA CYS A 791 -38.89 8.85 -6.37
C CYS A 791 -37.82 7.84 -6.82
N ARG A 792 -37.03 7.28 -5.91
CA ARG A 792 -35.86 6.43 -6.19
C ARG A 792 -36.12 5.27 -7.14
N SER A 793 -37.25 4.58 -6.99
CA SER A 793 -37.66 3.48 -7.89
C SER A 793 -38.12 3.95 -9.27
N ASP A 794 -38.62 5.17 -9.37
CA ASP A 794 -39.10 5.74 -10.63
C ASP A 794 -37.95 6.34 -11.44
N ILE A 795 -36.95 6.93 -10.78
CA ILE A 795 -35.67 7.34 -11.39
C ILE A 795 -35.04 6.17 -12.17
N SER A 796 -34.81 5.03 -11.51
CA SER A 796 -34.19 3.86 -12.14
C SER A 796 -35.03 3.19 -13.24
N ARG A 797 -36.35 3.46 -13.28
CA ARG A 797 -37.30 2.83 -14.21
C ARG A 797 -37.63 3.71 -15.42
N LEU A 798 -37.68 5.02 -15.24
CA LEU A 798 -38.18 5.98 -16.23
C LEU A 798 -37.11 6.97 -16.72
N CYS A 799 -36.08 7.23 -15.91
CA CYS A 799 -35.01 8.19 -16.21
C CYS A 799 -33.59 7.56 -16.14
N PRO A 800 -33.34 6.30 -16.58
CA PRO A 800 -32.06 5.61 -16.34
C PRO A 800 -30.86 6.22 -17.08
N ASN A 801 -31.11 6.96 -18.17
CA ASN A 801 -30.08 7.59 -19.01
C ASN A 801 -30.02 9.12 -18.80
N VAL A 802 -30.50 9.62 -17.67
CA VAL A 802 -30.54 11.05 -17.34
C VAL A 802 -29.47 11.35 -16.29
N ASN A 803 -28.68 12.40 -16.50
CA ASN A 803 -27.63 12.79 -15.58
C ASN A 803 -28.20 13.45 -14.32
N PHE A 804 -27.44 13.34 -13.22
CA PHE A 804 -27.70 14.08 -11.98
C PHE A 804 -27.18 15.52 -12.08
N GLY A 805 -27.66 16.39 -11.19
CA GLY A 805 -27.47 17.84 -11.28
C GLY A 805 -28.29 18.50 -12.39
N ASN A 806 -28.05 19.80 -12.61
CA ASN A 806 -28.69 20.59 -13.66
C ASN A 806 -30.25 20.58 -13.66
N ALA A 807 -30.92 20.16 -12.58
CA ALA A 807 -32.34 19.80 -12.49
C ALA A 807 -32.83 18.77 -13.54
N GLN A 808 -31.95 18.07 -14.25
CA GLN A 808 -32.32 17.21 -15.39
C GLN A 808 -33.17 16.00 -14.95
N MET A 809 -32.79 15.36 -13.85
CA MET A 809 -33.55 14.25 -13.26
C MET A 809 -34.96 14.69 -12.82
N ILE A 810 -35.08 15.89 -12.24
CA ILE A 810 -36.35 16.48 -11.80
C ILE A 810 -37.25 16.78 -13.01
N GLU A 811 -36.70 17.38 -14.07
CA GLU A 811 -37.45 17.64 -15.31
C GLU A 811 -37.91 16.37 -16.02
N CYS A 812 -37.11 15.29 -15.99
CA CYS A 812 -37.52 13.98 -16.50
C CYS A 812 -38.71 13.41 -15.71
N LEU A 813 -38.69 13.47 -14.38
CA LEU A 813 -39.81 13.02 -13.54
C LEU A 813 -41.08 13.85 -13.79
N LYS A 814 -40.96 15.18 -13.97
CA LYS A 814 -42.07 16.06 -14.35
C LYS A 814 -42.67 15.72 -15.72
N GLU A 815 -41.85 15.32 -16.69
CA GLU A 815 -42.32 14.88 -18.02
C GLU A 815 -42.99 13.50 -17.97
N GLN A 816 -42.43 12.57 -17.20
CA GLN A 816 -42.95 11.21 -17.04
C GLN A 816 -44.11 11.09 -16.03
N LYS A 817 -44.73 12.21 -15.63
CA LYS A 817 -45.68 12.28 -14.50
C LYS A 817 -46.80 11.22 -14.53
N LYS A 818 -47.36 10.92 -15.70
CA LYS A 818 -48.43 9.91 -15.86
C LYS A 818 -48.00 8.46 -15.59
N LEU A 819 -46.70 8.19 -15.46
CA LEU A 819 -46.12 6.86 -15.22
C LEU A 819 -45.44 6.73 -13.86
N LEU A 820 -45.39 7.78 -13.04
CA LEU A 820 -44.80 7.79 -11.70
C LEU A 820 -45.59 6.91 -10.71
N SER A 821 -44.93 6.43 -9.67
CA SER A 821 -45.61 5.91 -8.48
C SER A 821 -46.40 7.02 -7.77
N GLN A 822 -47.48 6.66 -7.08
CA GLN A 822 -48.33 7.62 -6.37
C GLN A 822 -47.54 8.52 -5.40
N ARG A 823 -46.53 7.96 -4.71
CA ARG A 823 -45.68 8.70 -3.75
C ARG A 823 -44.75 9.70 -4.44
N CYS A 824 -44.11 9.30 -5.55
CA CYS A 824 -43.29 10.22 -6.32
C CYS A 824 -44.14 11.32 -6.98
N HIS A 825 -45.28 10.94 -7.56
CA HIS A 825 -46.26 11.87 -8.15
C HIS A 825 -46.72 12.93 -7.14
N GLN A 826 -47.10 12.53 -5.92
CA GLN A 826 -47.45 13.44 -4.82
C GLN A 826 -46.33 14.45 -4.50
N ARG A 827 -45.06 14.03 -4.52
CA ARG A 827 -43.91 14.90 -4.23
C ARG A 827 -43.60 15.84 -5.39
N ILE A 828 -43.57 15.33 -6.63
CA ILE A 828 -43.36 16.13 -7.85
C ILE A 828 -44.46 17.18 -8.03
N PHE A 829 -45.73 16.82 -7.81
CA PHE A 829 -46.84 17.78 -7.89
C PHE A 829 -46.72 18.91 -6.85
N ARG A 830 -46.27 18.60 -5.62
CA ARG A 830 -46.05 19.61 -4.57
C ARG A 830 -44.84 20.50 -4.85
N LEU A 831 -43.77 19.96 -5.46
CA LEU A 831 -42.66 20.75 -5.98
C LEU A 831 -43.15 21.73 -7.05
N GLN A 832 -43.95 21.25 -8.02
CA GLN A 832 -44.53 22.08 -9.07
C GLN A 832 -45.52 23.14 -8.52
N GLU A 833 -46.29 22.83 -7.46
CA GLU A 833 -47.10 23.85 -6.77
C GLU A 833 -46.21 24.91 -6.10
N GLY A 834 -45.05 24.53 -5.55
CA GLY A 834 -44.04 25.47 -5.05
C GLY A 834 -43.49 26.40 -6.15
N GLU A 835 -42.89 25.80 -7.19
CA GLU A 835 -42.32 26.49 -8.36
C GLU A 835 -43.29 27.46 -9.04
N MET A 836 -44.58 27.10 -9.10
CA MET A 836 -45.60 27.95 -9.72
C MET A 836 -46.05 29.11 -8.84
N ASN A 837 -45.86 29.04 -7.52
CA ASN A 837 -46.16 30.13 -6.58
C ASN A 837 -44.97 31.08 -6.36
N ASP A 838 -43.72 30.57 -6.39
CA ASP A 838 -42.50 31.38 -6.39
C ASP A 838 -41.53 30.90 -7.49
N PRO A 839 -41.60 31.48 -8.72
CA PRO A 839 -40.77 31.09 -9.85
C PRO A 839 -39.26 31.26 -9.66
N GLU A 840 -38.79 31.96 -8.63
CA GLU A 840 -37.36 32.01 -8.29
C GLU A 840 -36.81 30.67 -7.79
N LEU A 841 -37.67 29.75 -7.32
CA LEU A 841 -37.28 28.42 -6.85
C LEU A 841 -37.15 27.37 -7.99
N ASP A 842 -37.62 27.70 -9.19
CA ASP A 842 -37.51 26.82 -10.36
C ASP A 842 -36.11 26.94 -10.98
N TYR A 843 -35.16 26.13 -10.49
CA TYR A 843 -33.77 26.11 -10.99
C TYR A 843 -33.67 26.01 -12.52
N GLN A 844 -34.52 25.20 -13.15
CA GLN A 844 -34.51 25.01 -14.60
C GLN A 844 -34.95 26.29 -15.33
N LEU A 845 -36.02 26.95 -14.88
CA LEU A 845 -36.46 28.24 -15.41
C LEU A 845 -35.42 29.33 -15.18
N MET A 846 -34.95 29.48 -13.95
CA MET A 846 -34.01 30.54 -13.56
C MET A 846 -32.66 30.41 -14.27
N ARG A 847 -32.13 29.19 -14.45
CA ARG A 847 -30.91 28.96 -15.23
C ARG A 847 -31.11 29.21 -16.72
N VAL A 848 -32.16 28.64 -17.34
CA VAL A 848 -32.39 28.75 -18.80
C VAL A 848 -32.78 30.17 -19.22
N CYS A 849 -33.53 30.90 -18.39
CA CYS A 849 -33.94 32.27 -18.66
C CYS A 849 -33.04 33.34 -18.01
N LYS A 850 -31.92 32.99 -17.35
CA LYS A 850 -31.04 33.92 -16.58
C LYS A 850 -30.75 35.25 -17.31
N GLN A 851 -30.39 35.18 -18.60
CA GLN A 851 -30.12 36.35 -19.43
C GLN A 851 -31.39 37.16 -19.77
N MET A 852 -32.52 36.49 -20.00
CA MET A 852 -33.79 37.12 -20.35
C MET A 852 -34.44 37.81 -19.14
N ILE A 853 -34.33 37.20 -17.95
CA ILE A 853 -34.74 37.80 -16.68
C ILE A 853 -33.93 39.09 -16.44
N LYS A 854 -32.60 39.04 -16.60
CA LYS A 854 -31.72 40.23 -16.50
C LYS A 854 -31.96 41.27 -17.60
N ARG A 855 -32.65 40.94 -18.70
CA ARG A 855 -32.94 41.88 -19.81
C ARG A 855 -34.33 42.53 -19.72
N PHE A 856 -35.33 41.78 -19.28
CA PHE A 856 -36.74 42.19 -19.33
C PHE A 856 -37.40 42.36 -17.95
N CYS A 857 -36.84 41.74 -16.90
CA CYS A 857 -37.53 41.53 -15.62
C CYS A 857 -36.71 41.97 -14.40
N THR A 858 -35.80 42.95 -14.56
CA THR A 858 -34.90 43.44 -13.49
C THR A 858 -35.62 44.08 -12.30
N GLU A 859 -36.85 44.55 -12.50
CA GLU A 859 -37.70 45.16 -11.46
C GLU A 859 -38.90 44.27 -11.08
N ALA A 860 -38.95 43.03 -11.58
CA ALA A 860 -40.04 42.10 -11.26
C ALA A 860 -39.81 41.47 -9.88
N ASP A 861 -40.80 41.60 -8.99
CA ASP A 861 -40.86 40.80 -7.76
C ASP A 861 -40.95 39.29 -8.10
N ALA A 862 -40.38 38.45 -7.24
CA ALA A 862 -40.12 37.03 -7.46
C ALA A 862 -41.32 36.26 -8.06
N ARG A 863 -42.51 36.47 -7.46
CA ARG A 863 -43.79 35.86 -7.84
C ARG A 863 -44.28 36.25 -9.23
N ASN A 864 -43.74 37.32 -9.81
CA ASN A 864 -44.11 37.89 -11.10
C ASN A 864 -43.08 37.63 -12.20
N VAL A 865 -41.91 37.04 -11.91
CA VAL A 865 -40.85 36.79 -12.91
C VAL A 865 -41.37 35.99 -14.11
N LEU A 866 -42.11 34.90 -13.87
CA LEU A 866 -42.73 34.11 -14.94
C LEU A 866 -43.77 34.92 -15.76
N GLN A 867 -44.52 35.83 -15.12
CA GLN A 867 -45.50 36.67 -15.82
C GLN A 867 -44.83 37.74 -16.69
N CYS A 868 -43.74 38.34 -16.21
CA CYS A 868 -42.90 39.24 -17.00
C CYS A 868 -42.27 38.52 -18.21
N LEU A 869 -41.77 37.29 -18.02
CA LEU A 869 -41.26 36.44 -19.10
C LEU A 869 -42.36 36.08 -20.11
N LYS A 870 -43.58 35.76 -19.66
CA LYS A 870 -44.75 35.56 -20.54
C LYS A 870 -45.05 36.78 -21.40
N GLN A 871 -45.05 37.99 -20.82
CA GLN A 871 -45.30 39.24 -21.56
C GLN A 871 -44.25 39.51 -22.65
N ASN A 872 -42.97 39.19 -22.38
CA ASN A 872 -41.87 39.42 -23.32
C ASN A 872 -41.58 38.22 -24.26
N LYS A 873 -42.30 37.09 -24.12
CA LYS A 873 -42.12 35.81 -24.82
C LYS A 873 -42.00 35.90 -26.34
N ASN A 874 -42.66 36.89 -26.95
CA ASN A 874 -42.71 37.09 -28.39
C ASN A 874 -41.78 38.20 -28.92
N SER A 875 -40.90 38.75 -28.09
CA SER A 875 -39.82 39.63 -28.55
C SER A 875 -38.84 38.86 -29.45
N GLU A 876 -38.37 39.48 -30.54
CA GLU A 876 -37.25 38.98 -31.37
C GLU A 876 -35.97 38.77 -30.56
N LEU A 877 -35.85 39.47 -29.44
CA LEU A 877 -34.71 39.46 -28.52
C LEU A 877 -34.83 38.39 -27.41
N MET A 878 -35.86 37.54 -27.46
CA MET A 878 -36.10 36.43 -26.53
C MET A 878 -35.33 35.18 -26.97
N ASP A 879 -34.51 34.60 -26.09
CA ASP A 879 -33.79 33.36 -26.37
C ASP A 879 -34.77 32.18 -26.67
N PRO A 880 -34.55 31.39 -27.74
CA PRO A 880 -35.44 30.29 -28.10
C PRO A 880 -35.61 29.20 -27.03
N LYS A 881 -34.57 28.90 -26.24
CA LYS A 881 -34.65 27.89 -25.17
C LYS A 881 -35.45 28.44 -23.98
N CYS A 882 -35.28 29.72 -23.66
CA CYS A 882 -36.14 30.41 -22.69
C CYS A 882 -37.60 30.47 -23.20
N LYS A 883 -37.85 30.79 -24.47
CA LYS A 883 -39.20 30.76 -25.07
C LYS A 883 -39.84 29.37 -24.99
N GLN A 884 -39.07 28.31 -25.20
CA GLN A 884 -39.51 26.92 -25.01
C GLN A 884 -39.81 26.63 -23.54
N MET A 885 -38.96 27.07 -22.60
CA MET A 885 -39.15 26.87 -21.16
C MET A 885 -40.40 27.59 -20.63
N ILE A 886 -40.59 28.87 -20.99
CA ILE A 886 -41.82 29.64 -20.69
C ILE A 886 -43.05 28.88 -21.22
N THR A 887 -42.99 28.33 -22.44
CA THR A 887 -44.07 27.52 -23.00
C THR A 887 -44.31 26.23 -22.19
N LYS A 888 -43.26 25.49 -21.80
CA LYS A 888 -43.38 24.30 -20.93
C LYS A 888 -44.03 24.63 -19.58
N ARG A 889 -43.71 25.79 -19.00
CA ARG A 889 -44.35 26.26 -17.76
C ARG A 889 -45.79 26.70 -17.96
N GLN A 890 -46.14 27.43 -19.03
CA GLN A 890 -47.53 27.76 -19.37
C GLN A 890 -48.41 26.50 -19.59
N ILE A 891 -47.89 25.47 -20.27
CA ILE A 891 -48.58 24.17 -20.41
C ILE A 891 -48.86 23.60 -19.01
N THR A 892 -47.85 23.59 -18.13
CA THR A 892 -47.96 23.08 -16.76
C THR A 892 -49.01 23.84 -15.94
N GLN A 893 -49.01 25.19 -15.99
CA GLN A 893 -50.02 26.04 -15.33
C GLN A 893 -51.45 25.66 -15.72
N ASN A 894 -51.69 25.31 -16.99
CA ASN A 894 -53.03 24.98 -17.45
C ASN A 894 -53.44 23.51 -17.17
N THR A 895 -52.53 22.63 -16.74
CA THR A 895 -52.87 21.24 -16.38
C THR A 895 -53.62 21.09 -15.05
N ASP A 896 -53.52 22.04 -14.12
CA ASP A 896 -54.33 22.06 -12.90
C ASP A 896 -54.49 23.48 -12.37
N TYR A 897 -55.69 23.85 -11.89
CA TYR A 897 -55.96 25.20 -11.39
C TYR A 897 -55.11 25.57 -10.16
N ARG A 898 -54.58 24.59 -9.42
CA ARG A 898 -53.65 24.81 -8.30
C ARG A 898 -52.28 25.29 -8.76
N LEU A 899 -51.85 24.88 -9.95
CA LEU A 899 -50.58 25.25 -10.60
C LEU A 899 -50.67 26.61 -11.33
N ASN A 900 -51.83 27.27 -11.32
CA ASN A 900 -52.00 28.62 -11.85
C ASN A 900 -52.47 29.58 -10.72
N PRO A 901 -51.54 30.24 -9.99
CA PRO A 901 -51.90 31.06 -8.83
C PRO A 901 -52.74 32.29 -9.21
N VAL A 902 -52.56 32.83 -10.41
CA VAL A 902 -53.34 33.98 -10.91
C VAL A 902 -54.81 33.59 -11.09
N LEU A 903 -55.06 32.46 -11.76
CA LEU A 903 -56.40 31.90 -11.93
C LEU A 903 -57.02 31.50 -10.58
N ARG A 904 -56.26 30.84 -9.70
CA ARG A 904 -56.69 30.42 -8.36
C ARG A 904 -57.10 31.62 -7.48
N LYS A 905 -56.43 32.77 -7.64
CA LYS A 905 -56.75 34.01 -6.95
C LYS A 905 -58.00 34.68 -7.53
N ALA A 906 -58.09 34.85 -8.85
CA ALA A 906 -59.20 35.51 -9.52
C ALA A 906 -60.51 34.72 -9.45
N CYS A 907 -60.47 33.42 -9.77
CA CYS A 907 -61.62 32.52 -9.75
C CYS A 907 -61.90 31.88 -8.38
N ARG A 908 -61.35 32.43 -7.29
CA ARG A 908 -61.45 31.88 -5.91
C ARG A 908 -62.89 31.59 -5.46
N ALA A 909 -63.84 32.43 -5.87
CA ALA A 909 -65.26 32.25 -5.55
C ALA A 909 -66.01 31.34 -6.56
N ASP A 910 -65.60 31.33 -7.83
CA ASP A 910 -66.34 30.64 -8.89
C ASP A 910 -65.98 29.16 -9.06
N ILE A 911 -64.73 28.77 -8.76
CA ILE A 911 -64.28 27.38 -8.77
C ILE A 911 -65.16 26.46 -7.88
N PRO A 912 -65.35 26.73 -6.57
CA PRO A 912 -66.23 25.92 -5.73
C PRO A 912 -67.72 26.12 -6.03
N LYS A 913 -68.11 27.26 -6.62
CA LYS A 913 -69.51 27.58 -6.94
C LYS A 913 -70.03 26.87 -8.19
N PHE A 914 -69.16 26.61 -9.17
CA PHE A 914 -69.56 26.01 -10.46
C PHE A 914 -68.90 24.66 -10.78
N CYS A 915 -67.69 24.39 -10.27
CA CYS A 915 -66.90 23.21 -10.62
C CYS A 915 -66.82 22.16 -9.50
N GLN A 916 -67.61 22.30 -8.43
CA GLN A 916 -67.62 21.38 -7.28
C GLN A 916 -67.87 19.91 -7.64
N THR A 917 -68.62 19.63 -8.71
CA THR A 917 -68.89 18.26 -9.20
C THR A 917 -67.67 17.59 -9.84
N ILE A 918 -66.62 18.36 -10.16
CA ILE A 918 -65.31 17.87 -10.57
C ILE A 918 -64.42 17.70 -9.33
N LEU A 919 -64.38 18.71 -8.46
CA LEU A 919 -63.61 18.67 -7.20
C LEU A 919 -64.01 17.45 -6.34
N ASN A 920 -65.31 17.18 -6.19
CA ASN A 920 -65.84 16.04 -5.42
C ASN A 920 -65.56 14.65 -6.04
N LYS A 921 -65.02 14.58 -7.28
CA LYS A 921 -64.67 13.32 -7.95
C LYS A 921 -63.16 13.02 -7.91
N ALA A 922 -62.36 13.99 -7.49
CA ALA A 922 -60.92 13.85 -7.36
C ALA A 922 -60.54 13.59 -5.90
N GLY A 923 -59.42 12.89 -5.70
CA GLY A 923 -58.71 12.94 -4.42
C GLY A 923 -57.89 14.23 -4.33
N GLU A 924 -57.58 14.69 -3.13
CA GLU A 924 -56.80 15.92 -2.92
C GLU A 924 -55.43 15.89 -3.63
N ASP A 925 -54.81 14.71 -3.78
CA ASP A 925 -53.52 14.53 -4.46
C ASP A 925 -53.61 14.13 -5.96
N SER A 926 -54.81 14.03 -6.56
CA SER A 926 -54.94 13.71 -8.00
C SER A 926 -54.95 14.98 -8.86
N GLU A 927 -54.23 14.99 -9.98
CA GLU A 927 -54.31 16.06 -10.99
C GLU A 927 -55.68 16.09 -11.66
N LEU A 928 -56.15 17.29 -11.99
CA LEU A 928 -57.45 17.53 -12.61
C LEU A 928 -57.38 17.67 -14.15
N GLU A 929 -56.20 17.49 -14.76
CA GLU A 929 -55.99 17.49 -16.22
C GLU A 929 -56.67 18.65 -16.99
N GLY A 930 -56.73 19.85 -16.40
CA GLY A 930 -57.39 21.03 -16.98
C GLY A 930 -58.92 21.02 -16.90
N GLN A 931 -59.57 20.01 -16.32
CA GLN A 931 -61.04 19.89 -16.25
C GLN A 931 -61.72 21.08 -15.55
N VAL A 932 -61.08 21.67 -14.53
CA VAL A 932 -61.59 22.89 -13.86
C VAL A 932 -61.50 24.11 -14.78
N ILE A 933 -60.44 24.25 -15.58
CA ILE A 933 -60.31 25.32 -16.58
C ILE A 933 -61.36 25.13 -17.68
N GLY A 934 -61.58 23.91 -18.16
CA GLY A 934 -62.68 23.60 -19.09
C GLY A 934 -64.05 23.95 -18.50
N CYS A 935 -64.31 23.62 -17.22
CA CYS A 935 -65.52 24.01 -16.52
C CYS A 935 -65.72 25.54 -16.44
N LEU A 936 -64.65 26.30 -16.19
CA LEU A 936 -64.70 27.77 -16.20
C LEU A 936 -64.89 28.33 -17.62
N LYS A 937 -64.26 27.77 -18.66
CA LYS A 937 -64.53 28.10 -20.07
C LYS A 937 -66.02 27.92 -20.43
N LEU A 938 -66.69 26.88 -19.90
CA LEU A 938 -68.15 26.69 -20.05
C LEU A 938 -69.00 27.74 -19.29
N LYS A 939 -68.47 28.40 -18.27
CA LYS A 939 -69.21 29.41 -17.47
C LYS A 939 -68.91 30.84 -17.92
N TYR A 940 -67.79 31.04 -18.61
CA TYR A 940 -67.52 32.21 -19.45
C TYR A 940 -68.55 32.29 -20.59
N ALA A 941 -68.76 31.20 -21.34
CA ALA A 941 -69.77 31.15 -22.41
C ALA A 941 -71.21 31.39 -21.92
N ASP A 942 -71.55 30.93 -20.70
CA ASP A 942 -72.84 31.22 -20.06
C ASP A 942 -72.97 32.69 -19.54
N GLN A 943 -71.89 33.48 -19.53
CA GLN A 943 -71.79 34.80 -18.84
C GLN A 943 -72.10 34.73 -17.33
N ARG A 944 -71.49 33.78 -16.60
CA ARG A 944 -71.82 33.48 -15.19
C ARG A 944 -70.67 33.63 -14.18
N LEU A 945 -69.46 33.97 -14.63
CA LEU A 945 -68.29 34.19 -13.78
C LEU A 945 -68.33 35.56 -13.07
N SER A 946 -67.47 35.77 -12.07
CA SER A 946 -67.12 37.11 -11.59
C SER A 946 -66.24 37.84 -12.62
N PRO A 947 -66.20 39.19 -12.63
CA PRO A 947 -65.39 39.94 -13.58
C PRO A 947 -63.90 39.56 -13.56
N ASP A 948 -63.30 39.47 -12.37
CA ASP A 948 -61.89 39.07 -12.21
C ASP A 948 -61.61 37.69 -12.84
N CYS A 949 -62.53 36.74 -12.65
CA CYS A 949 -62.44 35.39 -13.19
C CYS A 949 -62.70 35.36 -14.71
N GLU A 950 -63.65 36.17 -15.19
CA GLU A 950 -63.96 36.29 -16.61
C GLU A 950 -62.75 36.82 -17.39
N ASP A 951 -62.10 37.89 -16.91
CA ASP A 951 -60.91 38.46 -17.56
C ASP A 951 -59.73 37.47 -17.59
N GLN A 952 -59.49 36.70 -16.52
CA GLN A 952 -58.44 35.67 -16.54
C GLN A 952 -58.77 34.49 -17.45
N ILE A 953 -60.04 34.08 -17.55
CA ILE A 953 -60.46 33.06 -18.53
C ILE A 953 -60.38 33.59 -19.96
N ARG A 954 -60.62 34.89 -20.20
CA ARG A 954 -60.42 35.54 -21.50
C ARG A 954 -58.94 35.48 -21.93
N VAL A 955 -58.01 35.77 -21.03
CA VAL A 955 -56.56 35.63 -21.27
C VAL A 955 -56.18 34.17 -21.56
N ILE A 956 -56.68 33.21 -20.79
CA ILE A 956 -56.42 31.77 -21.03
C ILE A 956 -56.97 31.31 -22.38
N LEU A 957 -58.17 31.77 -22.78
CA LEU A 957 -58.74 31.49 -24.10
C LEU A 957 -57.85 32.03 -25.23
N GLN A 958 -57.42 33.29 -25.13
CA GLN A 958 -56.52 33.91 -26.10
C GLN A 958 -55.14 33.24 -26.17
N GLU A 959 -54.56 32.85 -25.03
CA GLU A 959 -53.31 32.08 -24.99
C GLU A 959 -53.49 30.70 -25.65
N SER A 960 -54.60 29.98 -25.38
CA SER A 960 -54.85 28.67 -26.01
C SER A 960 -55.07 28.76 -27.52
N ALA A 961 -55.78 29.78 -28.01
CA ALA A 961 -56.07 29.94 -29.45
C ALA A 961 -54.80 30.15 -30.31
N LEU A 962 -53.72 30.67 -29.72
CA LEU A 962 -52.43 30.86 -30.40
C LEU A 962 -51.51 29.63 -30.31
N ASP A 963 -51.63 28.84 -29.24
CA ASP A 963 -50.86 27.61 -29.03
C ASP A 963 -51.74 26.53 -28.39
N TYR A 964 -52.26 25.62 -29.24
CA TYR A 964 -53.18 24.54 -28.84
C TYR A 964 -52.66 23.66 -27.69
N ARG A 965 -51.34 23.64 -27.45
CA ARG A 965 -50.70 22.91 -26.34
C ARG A 965 -51.08 23.48 -24.98
N LEU A 966 -51.56 24.73 -24.93
CA LEU A 966 -52.03 25.41 -23.72
C LEU A 966 -53.48 25.05 -23.35
N ASP A 967 -54.18 24.21 -24.12
CA ASP A 967 -55.42 23.55 -23.68
C ASP A 967 -55.21 22.03 -23.49
N PRO A 968 -55.07 21.55 -22.24
CA PRO A 968 -54.88 20.13 -21.97
C PRO A 968 -56.07 19.25 -22.32
N GLN A 969 -57.31 19.78 -22.31
CA GLN A 969 -58.47 19.00 -22.74
C GLN A 969 -58.45 18.82 -24.26
N LEU A 970 -58.06 19.84 -25.02
CA LEU A 970 -57.83 19.72 -26.46
C LEU A 970 -56.71 18.70 -26.76
N GLN A 971 -55.58 18.76 -26.05
CA GLN A 971 -54.51 17.76 -26.21
C GLN A 971 -54.97 16.33 -25.89
N ILE A 972 -55.66 16.12 -24.76
CA ILE A 972 -56.10 14.79 -24.32
C ILE A 972 -57.12 14.20 -25.30
N HIS A 973 -58.10 15.00 -25.75
CA HIS A 973 -59.21 14.49 -26.56
C HIS A 973 -58.98 14.55 -28.07
N CYS A 974 -58.01 15.34 -28.58
CA CYS A 974 -57.76 15.51 -30.03
C CYS A 974 -56.38 15.06 -30.53
N SER A 975 -55.48 14.54 -29.68
CA SER A 975 -54.10 14.19 -30.09
C SER A 975 -54.00 13.32 -31.37
N GLU A 976 -54.74 12.22 -31.45
CA GLU A 976 -54.78 11.34 -32.65
C GLU A 976 -55.28 12.09 -33.91
N GLU A 977 -56.24 13.00 -33.74
CA GLU A 977 -56.85 13.76 -34.84
C GLU A 977 -55.91 14.85 -35.34
N ILE A 978 -55.21 15.55 -34.45
CA ILE A 978 -54.16 16.52 -34.79
C ILE A 978 -53.03 15.81 -35.55
N SER A 979 -52.51 14.70 -35.01
CA SER A 979 -51.46 13.89 -35.65
C SER A 979 -51.88 13.15 -36.92
N ARG A 980 -53.13 13.30 -37.39
CA ARG A 980 -53.67 12.68 -38.62
C ARG A 980 -54.19 13.70 -39.63
N LEU A 981 -54.72 14.84 -39.18
CA LEU A 981 -55.38 15.83 -40.03
C LEU A 981 -54.62 17.16 -40.14
N CYS A 982 -53.76 17.49 -39.18
CA CYS A 982 -53.06 18.78 -39.05
C CYS A 982 -51.56 18.58 -38.83
N VAL A 983 -50.95 17.69 -39.62
CA VAL A 983 -49.58 17.21 -39.41
C VAL A 983 -48.55 18.29 -39.72
N GLU A 984 -48.77 19.07 -40.78
CA GLU A 984 -47.83 20.11 -41.23
C GLU A 984 -47.87 21.31 -40.27
N GLU A 985 -49.08 21.72 -39.87
CA GLU A 985 -49.33 22.79 -38.89
C GLU A 985 -48.81 22.43 -37.50
N ALA A 986 -48.97 21.17 -37.07
CA ALA A 986 -48.43 20.68 -35.80
C ALA A 986 -46.90 20.52 -35.82
N ALA A 987 -46.31 20.20 -36.99
CA ALA A 987 -44.87 20.09 -37.16
C ALA A 987 -44.15 21.46 -37.17
N ALA A 988 -44.81 22.51 -37.68
CA ALA A 988 -44.29 23.87 -37.67
C ALA A 988 -44.08 24.43 -36.24
N GLN A 989 -44.91 24.00 -35.27
CA GLN A 989 -44.91 24.43 -33.87
C GLN A 989 -45.04 25.95 -33.63
N GLU A 990 -45.46 26.69 -34.66
CA GLU A 990 -45.64 28.13 -34.61
C GLU A 990 -46.80 28.53 -33.66
N GLN A 991 -46.62 29.64 -32.94
CA GLN A 991 -47.62 30.17 -31.99
C GLN A 991 -48.58 31.11 -32.72
N THR A 992 -49.17 30.59 -33.81
CA THR A 992 -49.95 31.29 -34.84
C THR A 992 -51.39 30.78 -34.97
N GLY A 993 -51.81 29.81 -34.13
CA GLY A 993 -53.17 29.24 -34.14
C GLY A 993 -53.49 28.31 -35.33
N GLN A 994 -52.54 28.04 -36.23
CA GLN A 994 -52.74 27.23 -37.45
C GLN A 994 -53.39 25.86 -37.19
N VAL A 995 -53.03 25.18 -36.09
CA VAL A 995 -53.59 23.87 -35.71
C VAL A 995 -55.09 23.97 -35.36
N GLU A 996 -55.54 25.04 -34.72
CA GLU A 996 -56.97 25.22 -34.42
C GLU A 996 -57.77 25.53 -35.68
N GLU A 997 -57.25 26.39 -36.57
CA GLU A 997 -57.92 26.67 -37.85
C GLU A 997 -57.92 25.42 -38.76
N CYS A 998 -56.87 24.59 -38.74
CA CYS A 998 -56.89 23.29 -39.40
C CYS A 998 -57.96 22.34 -38.83
N LEU A 999 -58.11 22.24 -37.50
CA LEU A 999 -59.18 21.44 -36.87
C LEU A 999 -60.58 21.97 -37.24
N LYS A 1000 -60.75 23.28 -37.34
CA LYS A 1000 -61.98 23.98 -37.77
C LYS A 1000 -62.33 23.70 -39.23
N VAL A 1001 -61.36 23.76 -40.14
CA VAL A 1001 -61.52 23.38 -41.56
C VAL A 1001 -61.83 21.88 -41.71
N ASN A 1002 -61.24 21.03 -40.87
CA ASN A 1002 -61.41 19.57 -40.92
C ASN A 1002 -62.50 19.04 -39.98
N LEU A 1003 -63.34 19.89 -39.39
CA LEU A 1003 -64.30 19.55 -38.34
C LEU A 1003 -65.27 18.40 -38.68
N LEU A 1004 -65.63 18.27 -39.96
CA LEU A 1004 -66.49 17.18 -40.45
C LEU A 1004 -65.75 15.85 -40.57
N LYS A 1005 -64.41 15.86 -40.72
CA LYS A 1005 -63.53 14.69 -40.87
C LYS A 1005 -63.06 14.09 -39.53
N ILE A 1006 -63.15 14.87 -38.45
CA ILE A 1006 -62.85 14.41 -37.08
C ILE A 1006 -63.77 13.23 -36.73
N LYS A 1007 -63.16 12.08 -36.43
CA LYS A 1007 -63.83 10.81 -36.08
C LYS A 1007 -63.99 10.64 -34.58
N GLN A 1008 -63.02 11.11 -33.78
CA GLN A 1008 -63.14 11.06 -32.33
C GLN A 1008 -64.24 12.00 -31.82
N ASP A 1009 -65.33 11.40 -31.34
CA ASP A 1009 -66.47 12.09 -30.76
C ASP A 1009 -66.08 12.95 -29.54
N ALA A 1010 -65.07 12.52 -28.78
CA ALA A 1010 -64.49 13.28 -27.67
C ALA A 1010 -63.78 14.56 -28.13
N CYS A 1011 -62.94 14.47 -29.17
CA CYS A 1011 -62.33 15.65 -29.82
C CYS A 1011 -63.41 16.64 -30.27
N LYS A 1012 -64.36 16.13 -31.08
CA LYS A 1012 -65.43 16.92 -31.70
C LYS A 1012 -66.32 17.62 -30.68
N LYS A 1013 -66.64 16.96 -29.57
CA LYS A 1013 -67.44 17.52 -28.46
C LYS A 1013 -66.70 18.54 -27.59
N ASN A 1014 -65.36 18.53 -27.56
CA ASN A 1014 -64.59 19.58 -26.90
C ASN A 1014 -64.38 20.76 -27.84
N PHE A 1015 -63.86 20.55 -29.05
CA PHE A 1015 -63.56 21.62 -30.00
C PHE A 1015 -64.79 22.49 -30.32
N ASN A 1016 -65.94 21.88 -30.65
CA ASN A 1016 -67.21 22.57 -30.90
C ASN A 1016 -67.69 23.47 -29.75
N LYS A 1017 -67.24 23.19 -28.53
CA LYS A 1017 -67.80 23.72 -27.28
C LYS A 1017 -67.01 24.90 -26.71
N TYR A 1018 -65.83 25.17 -27.27
CA TYR A 1018 -64.96 26.26 -26.85
C TYR A 1018 -64.44 27.12 -28.01
N HIS A 1019 -64.22 26.56 -29.22
CA HIS A 1019 -63.50 27.23 -30.33
C HIS A 1019 -64.40 27.63 -31.52
N ILE A 1020 -65.74 27.58 -31.35
CA ILE A 1020 -66.74 28.04 -32.35
C ILE A 1020 -67.53 29.27 -31.85
N MET A 1021 -67.30 29.70 -30.60
CA MET A 1021 -67.88 30.93 -30.01
C MET A 1021 -66.89 32.11 -30.00
N LEU A 1022 -65.76 31.95 -30.71
CA LEU A 1022 -64.69 32.94 -30.94
C LEU A 1022 -64.48 33.07 -32.45
#